data_AF-A0A2U1DPU8-F1
#
_entry.id   AF-A0A2U1DPU8-F1
#
_cell.length_a   1.000
_cell.length_b   1.000
_cell.length_c   1.000
_cell.angle_alpha   90.00
_cell.angle_beta   90.00
_cell.angle_gamma   90.00
#
_symmetry.space_group_name_H-M   'P 1'
#
loop_
_entity.id
_entity.type
_entity.pdbx_description
1 polymer ?
#
loop_
_entity_poly.entity_id
_entity_poly.type
_entity_poly.pdbx_seq_one_letter_code
_entity_poly.pdbx_strand_id
1 'polypeptide(L)'
;MPTARLCPLADLAHRIPRDCWMAERLAQDPEALADETALWITGDAHWPALHLDAPLAQGSPLRQWLQEQPDGPNEASVPRAPFVIVVDGDLRIDGALTSADTDGTTHLVVNGNLHVQNAVIGGQLVCVQGALQVHDLLWGHYNHGELRVRGGLQARVALFTDEYHLHIEGQEQVEFLLDEVRGVPHRAEFSAEIVGAVFSPEFHEGVDAGEDGLAAMISRRQVLAAVRAGQSAVRSSADIHADQPVADDLCADNSISIDNILAVVHTPVIAHKEHKAYGWFQQTDFSLCQRHVDEEGDARDDNVFITVWKTWDFYLSVEQVPAPRNWLERLVTKLWRHAAPTVAQRTLLYRRYTQGEPGDWQVLAPPAEPGHDPDAWKACEHAWHGVLDYVRKAVGQHRARYPLYPRLQATLTAEHIEAFTSLPVFTEQYNDWWDSDRNGYWEGEVWVGARQPCMHDGEPWGRALKYSWRNGDDAPGDDEDNAHSAYQIHVDEAREGPAAVEFSYAQRQSDSRAPLPRCAADHIARLLRFHGLVQARIRARHEEAQAQQAEARRIEAAVQLLTTPPLPPDLPDAAVFPVELMTLSEQWQADGQAYVAAIRAHQLANDAHRAEASATASGGDEDNGAEEHDNALPEDPRRADAPTVLQLARVVSHWADEELATRFRQRFAFAPDAYVARAAQAGQFIGPVFVLDDDRVVARIGAAHDGDARWVLLHGTEHTPLPAIRGLGRSPDRRCFAQCDGLHITTHHGWNGPVIAQFALPRGNEGLPPQVQVSAGPLGQRCDEIIPFNDGLRVLLRNPTGVYLLHPANRGADSPVQRLHPQTFEEDGPYTWPKNQMDEEVDGETVTVLALDMLHMALSPDERHIAVGDQDSCHILLDAHGAVAAEHEPLSSYPHHAVFSHDGTRLFANSCHLYWGSTCSIPIGAAPPEATDEDTQPLDERCRVYASVTLPGLVILGDADGYLHAISDEGQALWRHHIGSTISAVDASPDGETLWAASYGGYLVRLQRSEAGMDPYSISTSLYMETRRWIFWRDEVGPVRW
;
A
#
# COMPACT_ATOMS: atom_id res chain seq x y z
N MET A 1 -39.30 25.24 7.32
CA MET A 1 -38.86 23.84 7.28
C MET A 1 -38.08 23.69 5.98
N PRO A 2 -36.81 23.25 6.04
CA PRO A 2 -36.05 22.98 4.83
C PRO A 2 -36.77 21.89 4.01
N THR A 3 -36.73 22.01 2.69
CA THR A 3 -37.27 20.99 1.76
C THR A 3 -36.15 20.52 0.85
N ALA A 4 -36.20 19.25 0.42
CA ALA A 4 -35.19 18.66 -0.45
C ALA A 4 -35.80 17.96 -1.66
N ARG A 5 -35.09 17.96 -2.78
CA ARG A 5 -35.39 17.15 -3.96
C ARG A 5 -34.10 16.67 -4.65
N LEU A 6 -34.15 15.48 -5.23
CA LEU A 6 -33.15 15.04 -6.21
C LEU A 6 -33.59 15.54 -7.59
N CYS A 7 -32.68 16.15 -8.34
CA CYS A 7 -32.93 16.61 -9.70
C CYS A 7 -31.64 16.59 -10.54
N PRO A 8 -31.75 16.60 -11.88
CA PRO A 8 -30.59 16.78 -12.74
C PRO A 8 -29.86 18.10 -12.44
N LEU A 9 -28.54 18.12 -12.56
CA LEU A 9 -27.71 19.29 -12.29
C LEU A 9 -28.12 20.51 -13.14
N ALA A 10 -28.58 20.27 -14.37
CA ALA A 10 -29.06 21.32 -15.27
C ALA A 10 -30.15 22.20 -14.64
N ASP A 11 -31.05 21.63 -13.81
CA ASP A 11 -32.10 22.37 -13.11
C ASP A 11 -31.53 23.37 -12.09
N LEU A 12 -30.32 23.13 -11.61
CA LEU A 12 -29.62 23.92 -10.60
C LEU A 12 -28.51 24.82 -11.18
N ALA A 13 -28.29 24.83 -12.50
CA ALA A 13 -27.23 25.62 -13.12
C ALA A 13 -27.27 27.11 -12.73
N HIS A 14 -28.46 27.68 -12.52
CA HIS A 14 -28.65 29.07 -12.08
C HIS A 14 -28.34 29.32 -10.59
N ARG A 15 -28.17 28.25 -9.80
CA ARG A 15 -27.81 28.25 -8.37
C ARG A 15 -26.35 27.93 -8.12
N ILE A 16 -25.64 27.40 -9.12
CA ILE A 16 -24.21 27.17 -9.07
C ILE A 16 -23.49 28.52 -9.30
N PRO A 17 -22.48 28.85 -8.49
CA PRO A 17 -21.67 30.06 -8.66
C PRO A 17 -21.04 30.11 -10.05
N ARG A 18 -21.16 31.26 -10.74
CA ARG A 18 -20.73 31.41 -12.16
C ARG A 18 -19.23 31.32 -12.39
N ASP A 19 -18.46 31.41 -11.33
CA ASP A 19 -17.01 31.54 -11.26
C ASP A 19 -16.31 30.26 -10.78
N CYS A 20 -17.02 29.14 -10.66
CA CYS A 20 -16.40 27.83 -10.40
C CYS A 20 -16.29 26.98 -11.68
N TRP A 21 -15.40 25.99 -11.65
CA TRP A 21 -15.15 25.10 -12.79
C TRP A 21 -16.41 24.37 -13.27
N MET A 22 -17.34 24.03 -12.35
CA MET A 22 -18.59 23.35 -12.69
C MET A 22 -19.50 24.23 -13.56
N ALA A 23 -19.60 25.52 -13.24
CA ALA A 23 -20.35 26.47 -14.05
C ALA A 23 -19.65 26.75 -15.39
N GLU A 24 -18.31 26.81 -15.41
CA GLU A 24 -17.53 26.94 -16.64
C GLU A 24 -17.74 25.73 -17.56
N ARG A 25 -17.73 24.51 -17.00
CA ARG A 25 -17.96 23.27 -17.74
C ARG A 25 -19.35 23.23 -18.35
N LEU A 26 -20.38 23.54 -17.55
CA LEU A 26 -21.77 23.64 -18.03
C LEU A 26 -21.97 24.76 -19.08
N ALA A 27 -21.14 25.80 -19.08
CA ALA A 27 -21.19 26.87 -20.08
C ALA A 27 -20.47 26.49 -21.39
N GLN A 28 -19.38 25.72 -21.32
CA GLN A 28 -18.62 25.25 -22.48
C GLN A 28 -19.32 24.09 -23.19
N ASP A 29 -19.82 23.14 -22.40
CA ASP A 29 -20.53 21.96 -22.86
C ASP A 29 -21.76 21.73 -21.96
N PRO A 30 -22.93 22.28 -22.35
CA PRO A 30 -24.15 22.18 -21.55
C PRO A 30 -24.64 20.76 -21.31
N GLU A 31 -24.24 19.78 -22.13
CA GLU A 31 -24.66 18.38 -21.98
C GLU A 31 -23.72 17.58 -21.07
N ALA A 32 -22.45 17.98 -20.94
CA ALA A 32 -21.41 17.20 -20.24
C ALA A 32 -21.72 16.83 -18.78
N LEU A 33 -22.50 17.64 -18.06
CA LEU A 33 -22.88 17.38 -16.67
C LEU A 33 -24.40 17.52 -16.45
N ALA A 34 -25.20 17.66 -17.51
CA ALA A 34 -26.62 18.03 -17.39
C ALA A 34 -27.44 17.00 -16.58
N ASP A 35 -27.17 15.73 -16.84
CA ASP A 35 -27.91 14.58 -16.29
C ASP A 35 -27.34 14.09 -14.95
N GLU A 36 -26.24 14.69 -14.48
CA GLU A 36 -25.65 14.36 -13.18
C GLU A 36 -26.65 14.63 -12.05
N THR A 37 -26.72 13.71 -11.08
CA THR A 37 -27.72 13.80 -10.01
C THR A 37 -27.30 14.81 -8.95
N ALA A 38 -28.12 15.83 -8.71
CA ALA A 38 -27.91 16.83 -7.68
C ALA A 38 -28.96 16.74 -6.56
N LEU A 39 -28.54 16.96 -5.31
CA LEU A 39 -29.43 17.14 -4.17
C LEU A 39 -29.66 18.64 -3.91
N TRP A 40 -30.87 19.12 -4.18
CA TRP A 40 -31.24 20.51 -3.91
C TRP A 40 -32.00 20.64 -2.61
N ILE A 41 -31.54 21.54 -1.73
CA ILE A 41 -32.12 21.81 -0.42
C ILE A 41 -32.42 23.30 -0.33
N THR A 42 -33.66 23.67 0.00
CA THR A 42 -34.07 25.07 0.16
C THR A 42 -34.40 25.40 1.60
N GLY A 43 -33.84 26.49 2.12
CA GLY A 43 -33.93 26.92 3.51
C GLY A 43 -32.76 26.43 4.36
N ASP A 44 -32.70 26.90 5.61
CA ASP A 44 -31.58 26.61 6.51
C ASP A 44 -31.57 25.14 6.93
N ALA A 45 -30.40 24.52 6.88
CA ALA A 45 -30.17 23.11 7.16
C ALA A 45 -29.24 22.91 8.37
N HIS A 46 -29.50 21.86 9.14
CA HIS A 46 -28.72 21.53 10.33
C HIS A 46 -28.50 20.03 10.42
N TRP A 47 -27.24 19.60 10.41
CA TRP A 47 -26.85 18.18 10.47
C TRP A 47 -25.82 17.91 11.55
N PRO A 48 -25.80 16.69 12.12
CA PRO A 48 -24.76 16.31 13.07
C PRO A 48 -23.39 16.10 12.40
N ALA A 49 -23.35 15.61 11.16
CA ALA A 49 -22.13 15.41 10.37
C ALA A 49 -22.47 15.30 8.88
N LEU A 50 -21.49 15.53 8.01
CA LEU A 50 -21.61 15.33 6.55
C LEU A 50 -20.34 14.68 5.99
N HIS A 51 -20.48 13.50 5.38
CA HIS A 51 -19.39 12.79 4.72
C HIS A 51 -19.63 12.78 3.21
N LEU A 52 -18.77 13.46 2.46
CA LEU A 52 -18.96 13.74 1.04
C LEU A 52 -18.63 12.54 0.13
N ASP A 53 -17.94 11.52 0.65
CA ASP A 53 -17.67 10.28 -0.09
C ASP A 53 -18.98 9.54 -0.42
N ALA A 54 -19.94 9.54 0.52
CA ALA A 54 -21.24 8.88 0.36
C ALA A 54 -22.31 9.51 1.28
N PRO A 55 -22.70 10.78 1.02
CA PRO A 55 -23.54 11.55 1.93
C PRO A 55 -24.97 11.00 2.06
N LEU A 56 -25.39 10.12 1.14
CA LEU A 56 -26.70 9.45 1.15
C LEU A 56 -26.57 7.92 1.34
N ALA A 57 -25.44 7.43 1.86
CA ALA A 57 -25.29 6.04 2.27
C ALA A 57 -26.34 5.65 3.33
N GLN A 58 -26.67 4.36 3.40
CA GLN A 58 -27.59 3.83 4.40
C GLN A 58 -27.08 4.14 5.82
N GLY A 59 -27.95 4.66 6.69
CA GLY A 59 -27.58 5.08 8.05
C GLY A 59 -26.91 6.46 8.14
N SER A 60 -26.69 7.17 7.03
CA SER A 60 -26.17 8.55 7.08
C SER A 60 -27.22 9.53 7.64
N PRO A 61 -26.81 10.57 8.39
CA PRO A 61 -27.73 11.57 8.94
C PRO A 61 -28.54 12.31 7.86
N LEU A 62 -27.92 12.59 6.71
CA LEU A 62 -28.58 13.30 5.61
C LEU A 62 -29.62 12.41 4.93
N ARG A 63 -29.35 11.12 4.69
CA ARG A 63 -30.34 10.18 4.14
C ARG A 63 -31.52 10.01 5.10
N GLN A 64 -31.26 9.85 6.40
CA GLN A 64 -32.32 9.72 7.40
C GLN A 64 -33.23 10.96 7.39
N TRP A 65 -32.63 12.16 7.40
CA TRP A 65 -33.38 13.41 7.31
C TRP A 65 -34.18 13.53 6.00
N LEU A 66 -33.61 13.08 4.88
CA LEU A 66 -34.26 13.09 3.56
C LEU A 66 -35.49 12.17 3.52
N GLN A 67 -35.43 11.00 4.17
CA GLN A 67 -36.53 10.04 4.29
C GLN A 67 -37.68 10.54 5.18
N GLU A 68 -37.37 11.40 6.15
CA GLU A 68 -38.36 12.01 7.04
C GLU A 68 -39.12 13.18 6.38
N GLN A 69 -38.76 13.59 5.15
CA GLN A 69 -39.45 14.65 4.43
C GLN A 69 -40.81 14.20 3.86
N PRO A 70 -41.85 15.06 3.88
CA PRO A 70 -43.20 14.72 3.40
C PRO A 70 -43.28 14.23 1.96
N ASP A 71 -42.36 14.67 1.09
CA ASP A 71 -42.25 14.33 -0.34
C ASP A 71 -40.87 13.71 -0.67
N GLY A 72 -40.30 12.93 0.27
CA GLY A 72 -38.99 12.30 0.09
C GLY A 72 -38.95 11.30 -1.08
N PRO A 73 -37.81 11.16 -1.78
CA PRO A 73 -37.64 10.21 -2.88
C PRO A 73 -37.82 8.75 -2.41
N ASN A 74 -38.31 7.88 -3.30
CA ASN A 74 -38.52 6.46 -3.01
C ASN A 74 -37.18 5.74 -2.75
N GLU A 75 -37.14 4.80 -1.80
CA GLU A 75 -35.90 4.24 -1.24
C GLU A 75 -35.02 3.54 -2.30
N ALA A 76 -35.63 2.96 -3.34
CA ALA A 76 -34.95 2.30 -4.46
C ALA A 76 -34.29 3.27 -5.47
N SER A 77 -34.48 4.58 -5.35
CA SER A 77 -34.06 5.59 -6.34
C SER A 77 -33.07 6.64 -5.81
N VAL A 78 -32.57 6.48 -4.59
CA VAL A 78 -31.66 7.44 -3.95
C VAL A 78 -30.21 7.00 -4.17
N PRO A 79 -29.38 7.74 -4.93
CA PRO A 79 -27.97 7.39 -5.11
C PRO A 79 -27.23 7.50 -3.77
N ARG A 80 -26.18 6.69 -3.58
CA ARG A 80 -25.33 6.76 -2.37
C ARG A 80 -24.53 8.07 -2.30
N ALA A 81 -24.14 8.60 -3.46
CA ALA A 81 -23.44 9.87 -3.60
C ALA A 81 -24.06 10.64 -4.78
N PRO A 82 -24.76 11.77 -4.53
CA PRO A 82 -25.09 12.69 -5.60
C PRO A 82 -23.81 13.40 -6.07
N PHE A 83 -23.79 13.88 -7.30
CA PHE A 83 -22.67 14.65 -7.84
C PHE A 83 -22.43 15.95 -7.05
N VAL A 84 -23.51 16.64 -6.65
CA VAL A 84 -23.44 17.87 -5.85
C VAL A 84 -24.61 17.99 -4.87
N ILE A 85 -24.35 18.59 -3.71
CA ILE A 85 -25.35 19.05 -2.76
C ILE A 85 -25.40 20.58 -2.84
N VAL A 86 -26.58 21.14 -3.13
CA VAL A 86 -26.82 22.58 -3.17
C VAL A 86 -27.79 22.99 -2.06
N VAL A 87 -27.30 23.80 -1.13
CA VAL A 87 -28.09 24.38 -0.02
C VAL A 87 -28.39 25.85 -0.31
N ASP A 88 -29.63 26.14 -0.69
CA ASP A 88 -30.20 27.50 -0.81
C ASP A 88 -30.62 28.04 0.58
N GLY A 89 -29.63 28.26 1.45
CA GLY A 89 -29.81 28.72 2.83
C GLY A 89 -28.51 28.63 3.63
N ASP A 90 -28.60 28.84 4.94
CA ASP A 90 -27.47 28.62 5.86
C ASP A 90 -27.34 27.13 6.19
N LEU A 91 -26.10 26.63 6.30
CA LEU A 91 -25.80 25.26 6.69
C LEU A 91 -25.03 25.23 8.01
N ARG A 92 -25.56 24.51 8.99
CA ARG A 92 -24.89 24.20 10.25
C ARG A 92 -24.57 22.72 10.35
N ILE A 93 -23.32 22.39 10.67
CA ILE A 93 -22.87 21.03 10.94
C ILE A 93 -22.25 21.01 12.35
N ASP A 94 -22.86 20.30 13.31
CA ASP A 94 -22.36 20.28 14.69
C ASP A 94 -21.06 19.46 14.86
N GLY A 95 -20.79 18.53 13.94
CA GLY A 95 -19.61 17.66 13.91
C GLY A 95 -18.74 17.93 12.68
N ALA A 96 -18.27 16.86 12.04
CA ALA A 96 -17.30 16.96 10.95
C ALA A 96 -17.96 17.02 9.55
N LEU A 97 -17.39 17.88 8.70
CA LEU A 97 -17.49 17.83 7.24
C LEU A 97 -16.24 17.12 6.71
N THR A 98 -16.38 15.98 6.04
CA THR A 98 -15.20 15.20 5.61
C THR A 98 -15.29 14.63 4.20
N SER A 99 -14.16 14.54 3.50
CA SER A 99 -13.93 13.62 2.37
C SER A 99 -12.69 12.78 2.62
N ALA A 100 -12.78 11.45 2.48
CA ALA A 100 -11.62 10.57 2.54
C ALA A 100 -10.94 10.45 1.17
N ASP A 101 -11.74 10.27 0.12
CA ASP A 101 -11.30 10.21 -1.28
C ASP A 101 -11.00 11.64 -1.78
N THR A 102 -9.93 11.78 -2.56
CA THR A 102 -9.44 13.05 -3.11
C THR A 102 -9.64 13.18 -4.63
N ASP A 103 -10.30 12.22 -5.28
CA ASP A 103 -10.54 12.20 -6.74
C ASP A 103 -12.04 12.08 -7.13
N GLY A 104 -12.90 11.59 -6.23
CA GLY A 104 -14.28 11.21 -6.60
C GLY A 104 -15.39 11.57 -5.61
N THR A 105 -15.33 12.72 -4.93
CA THR A 105 -16.26 13.04 -3.84
C THR A 105 -17.34 14.07 -4.17
N THR A 106 -18.48 13.98 -3.46
CA THR A 106 -19.65 14.85 -3.66
C THR A 106 -19.28 16.32 -3.47
N HIS A 107 -19.60 17.16 -4.44
CA HIS A 107 -19.42 18.61 -4.33
C HIS A 107 -20.44 19.24 -3.38
N LEU A 108 -20.07 20.36 -2.75
CA LEU A 108 -20.94 21.09 -1.81
C LEU A 108 -21.03 22.57 -2.18
N VAL A 109 -22.25 23.07 -2.41
CA VAL A 109 -22.53 24.48 -2.64
C VAL A 109 -23.50 24.98 -1.57
N VAL A 110 -23.09 25.98 -0.80
CA VAL A 110 -23.89 26.66 0.22
C VAL A 110 -24.08 28.11 -0.20
N ASN A 111 -25.32 28.49 -0.54
CA ASN A 111 -25.65 29.84 -0.98
C ASN A 111 -25.84 30.84 0.18
N GLY A 112 -25.79 30.37 1.43
CA GLY A 112 -25.71 31.17 2.67
C GLY A 112 -24.39 30.96 3.43
N ASN A 113 -24.45 31.04 4.75
CA ASN A 113 -23.31 30.81 5.65
C ASN A 113 -23.11 29.33 5.94
N LEU A 114 -21.86 28.90 6.14
CA LEU A 114 -21.50 27.57 6.60
C LEU A 114 -20.85 27.63 7.97
N HIS A 115 -21.47 26.98 8.96
CA HIS A 115 -20.91 26.80 10.30
C HIS A 115 -20.61 25.32 10.52
N VAL A 116 -19.38 24.97 10.87
CA VAL A 116 -18.96 23.58 11.08
C VAL A 116 -17.96 23.46 12.22
N GLN A 117 -17.97 22.34 12.95
CA GLN A 117 -16.98 22.08 14.00
C GLN A 117 -15.59 21.80 13.40
N ASN A 118 -15.50 20.82 12.49
CA ASN A 118 -14.27 20.45 11.78
C ASN A 118 -14.56 20.24 10.29
N ALA A 119 -13.66 20.68 9.41
CA ALA A 119 -13.71 20.42 7.98
C ALA A 119 -12.40 19.81 7.51
N VAL A 120 -12.40 18.54 7.11
CA VAL A 120 -11.23 17.85 6.53
C VAL A 120 -11.60 17.39 5.13
N ILE A 121 -11.20 18.18 4.14
CA ILE A 121 -11.70 18.14 2.77
C ILE A 121 -10.56 17.97 1.75
N GLY A 122 -10.88 17.52 0.54
CA GLY A 122 -9.93 17.23 -0.53
C GLY A 122 -10.60 16.52 -1.70
N GLY A 123 -10.29 16.95 -2.93
CA GLY A 123 -10.82 16.39 -4.18
C GLY A 123 -12.12 16.98 -4.74
N GLN A 124 -12.84 17.78 -3.97
CA GLN A 124 -14.13 18.34 -4.36
C GLN A 124 -14.15 19.87 -4.40
N LEU A 125 -15.12 20.41 -5.15
CA LEU A 125 -15.58 21.78 -4.99
C LEU A 125 -16.41 21.94 -3.71
N VAL A 126 -15.96 22.79 -2.80
CA VAL A 126 -16.75 23.36 -1.70
C VAL A 126 -16.90 24.85 -1.92
N CYS A 127 -18.12 25.33 -2.17
CA CYS A 127 -18.39 26.75 -2.33
C CYS A 127 -19.35 27.27 -1.26
N VAL A 128 -18.98 28.38 -0.62
CA VAL A 128 -19.77 29.10 0.37
C VAL A 128 -19.93 30.55 -0.10
N GLN A 129 -21.16 30.95 -0.46
CA GLN A 129 -21.45 32.32 -0.89
C GLN A 129 -21.51 33.31 0.30
N GLY A 130 -21.84 32.83 1.49
CA GLY A 130 -21.75 33.57 2.76
C GLY A 130 -20.41 33.37 3.47
N ALA A 131 -20.41 33.54 4.79
CA ALA A 131 -19.22 33.32 5.61
C ALA A 131 -19.00 31.84 5.94
N LEU A 132 -17.75 31.39 5.95
CA LEU A 132 -17.34 30.07 6.45
C LEU A 132 -16.77 30.22 7.87
N GLN A 133 -17.41 29.58 8.84
CA GLN A 133 -16.94 29.48 10.21
C GLN A 133 -16.64 28.03 10.56
N VAL A 134 -15.36 27.73 10.76
CA VAL A 134 -14.88 26.44 11.25
C VAL A 134 -14.42 26.63 12.69
N HIS A 135 -15.03 25.91 13.64
CA HIS A 135 -14.71 26.14 15.05
C HIS A 135 -13.29 25.70 15.41
N ASP A 136 -12.82 24.61 14.80
CA ASP A 136 -11.61 23.93 15.23
C ASP A 136 -10.60 23.74 14.09
N LEU A 137 -10.66 22.64 13.33
CA LEU A 137 -9.74 22.37 12.21
C LEU A 137 -10.42 22.54 10.85
N LEU A 138 -9.82 23.37 9.98
CA LEU A 138 -10.03 23.39 8.53
C LEU A 138 -8.79 22.81 7.84
N TRP A 139 -8.89 21.67 7.19
CA TRP A 139 -7.83 21.09 6.38
C TRP A 139 -8.31 20.89 4.94
N GLY A 140 -7.76 21.67 4.00
CA GLY A 140 -7.89 21.44 2.56
C GLY A 140 -6.64 20.78 2.00
N HIS A 141 -6.81 19.69 1.27
CA HIS A 141 -5.70 18.85 0.79
C HIS A 141 -5.94 18.38 -0.64
N TYR A 142 -4.86 18.26 -1.42
CA TYR A 142 -4.78 17.71 -2.77
C TYR A 142 -5.29 18.64 -3.88
N ASN A 143 -4.58 18.66 -5.00
CA ASN A 143 -4.74 19.64 -6.07
C ASN A 143 -6.06 19.52 -6.87
N HIS A 144 -6.77 18.38 -6.78
CA HIS A 144 -8.09 18.23 -7.42
C HIS A 144 -9.24 18.87 -6.64
N GLY A 145 -8.99 19.36 -5.42
CA GLY A 145 -10.01 20.02 -4.60
C GLY A 145 -9.97 21.55 -4.68
N GLU A 146 -11.13 22.17 -4.42
CA GLU A 146 -11.28 23.63 -4.45
C GLU A 146 -12.20 24.14 -3.34
N LEU A 147 -11.73 25.10 -2.55
CA LEU A 147 -12.53 25.84 -1.58
C LEU A 147 -12.73 27.29 -2.01
N ARG A 148 -14.00 27.69 -2.19
CA ARG A 148 -14.40 29.08 -2.49
C ARG A 148 -15.27 29.66 -1.38
N VAL A 149 -14.89 30.81 -0.84
CA VAL A 149 -15.63 31.50 0.23
C VAL A 149 -15.75 32.99 -0.06
N ARG A 150 -16.99 33.50 -0.21
CA ARG A 150 -17.22 34.92 -0.53
C ARG A 150 -17.47 35.82 0.67
N GLY A 151 -18.02 35.31 1.77
CA GLY A 151 -18.35 36.12 2.95
C GLY A 151 -17.22 36.25 3.98
N GLY A 152 -16.05 35.64 3.73
CA GLY A 152 -14.91 35.58 4.65
C GLY A 152 -14.78 34.25 5.39
N LEU A 153 -13.58 33.97 5.87
CA LEU A 153 -13.18 32.74 6.55
C LEU A 153 -12.83 33.03 8.01
N GLN A 154 -13.41 32.27 8.93
CA GLN A 154 -12.97 32.20 10.33
C GLN A 154 -12.65 30.75 10.68
N ALA A 155 -11.44 30.51 11.19
CA ALA A 155 -11.03 29.20 11.69
C ALA A 155 -10.09 29.35 12.89
N ARG A 156 -10.05 28.34 13.77
CA ARG A 156 -9.00 28.30 14.80
C ARG A 156 -7.69 27.83 14.19
N VAL A 157 -7.71 26.66 13.54
CA VAL A 157 -6.59 26.11 12.77
C VAL A 157 -7.02 25.96 11.32
N ALA A 158 -6.23 26.50 10.39
CA ALA A 158 -6.39 26.23 8.97
C ALA A 158 -5.08 25.67 8.39
N LEU A 159 -5.19 24.53 7.72
CA LEU A 159 -4.10 23.80 7.08
C LEU A 159 -4.43 23.61 5.60
N PHE A 160 -3.58 24.11 4.72
CA PHE A 160 -3.73 23.96 3.27
C PHE A 160 -2.46 23.37 2.69
N THR A 161 -2.58 22.19 2.10
CA THR A 161 -1.44 21.39 1.64
C THR A 161 -1.68 20.84 0.26
N ASP A 162 -0.58 20.46 -0.41
CA ASP A 162 -0.61 19.72 -1.69
C ASP A 162 -1.42 20.44 -2.78
N GLU A 163 -1.07 21.71 -3.01
CA GLU A 163 -1.62 22.57 -4.07
C GLU A 163 -3.16 22.78 -4.05
N TYR A 164 -3.83 22.53 -2.92
CA TYR A 164 -5.28 22.69 -2.78
C TYR A 164 -5.80 24.09 -3.16
N HIS A 165 -6.73 24.18 -4.11
CA HIS A 165 -7.16 25.47 -4.67
C HIS A 165 -8.04 26.28 -3.71
N LEU A 166 -7.70 27.56 -3.51
CA LEU A 166 -8.34 28.44 -2.52
C LEU A 166 -8.71 29.81 -3.10
N HIS A 167 -9.98 30.18 -2.95
CA HIS A 167 -10.49 31.50 -3.33
C HIS A 167 -11.30 32.11 -2.18
N ILE A 168 -10.73 33.10 -1.47
CA ILE A 168 -11.36 33.78 -0.33
C ILE A 168 -11.55 35.27 -0.64
N GLU A 169 -12.80 35.71 -0.79
CA GLU A 169 -13.19 37.08 -1.16
C GLU A 169 -13.76 37.86 0.05
N GLY A 170 -13.14 37.73 1.22
CA GLY A 170 -13.61 38.38 2.45
C GLY A 170 -12.51 38.47 3.51
N GLN A 171 -12.88 38.89 4.72
CA GLN A 171 -11.90 38.91 5.82
C GLN A 171 -11.54 37.48 6.22
N GLU A 172 -10.24 37.22 6.35
CA GLU A 172 -9.69 35.97 6.86
C GLU A 172 -9.23 36.17 8.31
N GLN A 173 -9.77 35.36 9.23
CA GLN A 173 -9.43 35.35 10.66
C GLN A 173 -9.08 33.92 11.07
N VAL A 174 -7.80 33.60 11.01
CA VAL A 174 -7.27 32.29 11.40
C VAL A 174 -6.25 32.46 12.50
N GLU A 175 -6.40 31.76 13.63
CA GLU A 175 -5.45 31.86 14.75
C GLU A 175 -4.12 31.18 14.41
N PHE A 176 -4.18 29.96 13.86
CA PHE A 176 -3.03 29.20 13.38
C PHE A 176 -3.22 28.86 11.90
N LEU A 177 -2.69 29.72 11.03
CA LEU A 177 -2.64 29.48 9.60
C LEU A 177 -1.37 28.71 9.23
N LEU A 178 -1.54 27.60 8.52
CA LEU A 178 -0.50 26.78 7.92
C LEU A 178 -0.85 26.62 6.43
N ASP A 179 -0.15 27.34 5.54
CA ASP A 179 -0.58 27.48 4.14
C ASP A 179 0.60 27.33 3.19
N GLU A 180 0.70 26.16 2.55
CA GLU A 180 1.75 25.87 1.58
C GLU A 180 1.37 26.28 0.14
N VAL A 181 0.19 26.86 -0.08
CA VAL A 181 -0.40 26.99 -1.42
C VAL A 181 -0.44 28.43 -1.91
N ARG A 182 -0.84 29.39 -1.06
CA ARG A 182 -1.13 30.77 -1.50
C ARG A 182 0.06 31.74 -1.42
N GLY A 183 1.17 31.32 -0.82
CA GLY A 183 2.35 32.19 -0.59
C GLY A 183 2.04 33.39 0.33
N VAL A 184 1.06 33.24 1.22
CA VAL A 184 0.70 34.24 2.24
C VAL A 184 1.49 33.98 3.53
N PRO A 185 1.82 35.01 4.34
CA PRO A 185 2.51 34.78 5.60
C PRO A 185 1.72 33.83 6.51
N HIS A 186 2.38 32.78 7.00
CA HIS A 186 1.76 31.73 7.82
C HIS A 186 2.76 31.22 8.87
N ARG A 187 2.28 30.42 9.84
CA ARG A 187 3.08 30.01 11.01
C ARG A 187 4.17 28.97 10.70
N ALA A 188 4.12 28.34 9.52
CA ALA A 188 5.04 27.28 9.11
C ALA A 188 6.08 27.73 8.06
N GLU A 189 6.09 29.00 7.66
CA GLU A 189 6.86 29.51 6.50
C GLU A 189 8.36 29.18 6.57
N PHE A 190 8.95 29.25 7.77
CA PHE A 190 10.38 29.00 8.00
C PHE A 190 10.67 27.72 8.78
N SER A 191 9.63 27.05 9.28
CA SER A 191 9.76 25.86 10.12
C SER A 191 8.44 25.12 10.23
N ALA A 192 8.46 23.82 9.90
CA ALA A 192 7.31 22.94 10.06
C ALA A 192 7.00 22.57 11.53
N GLU A 193 7.82 22.98 12.51
CA GLU A 193 7.66 22.55 13.91
C GLU A 193 6.40 23.08 14.61
N ILE A 194 5.70 24.03 13.99
CA ILE A 194 4.34 24.40 14.41
C ILE A 194 3.38 23.21 14.29
N VAL A 195 3.59 22.29 13.33
CA VAL A 195 2.79 21.05 13.20
C VAL A 195 2.88 20.22 14.49
N GLY A 196 4.08 20.06 15.05
CA GLY A 196 4.27 19.33 16.32
C GLY A 196 3.67 20.04 17.54
N ALA A 197 3.44 21.35 17.47
CA ALA A 197 2.72 22.09 18.51
C ALA A 197 1.21 21.99 18.35
N VAL A 198 0.71 22.01 17.11
CA VAL A 198 -0.72 21.99 16.76
C VAL A 198 -1.30 20.57 16.82
N PHE A 199 -0.62 19.57 16.28
CA PHE A 199 -1.08 18.18 16.24
C PHE A 199 -0.35 17.34 17.29
N SER A 200 -1.12 16.55 18.04
CA SER A 200 -0.55 15.60 18.99
C SER A 200 0.25 14.50 18.25
N PRO A 201 1.25 13.86 18.89
CA PRO A 201 2.14 12.90 18.23
C PRO A 201 1.44 11.70 17.56
N GLU A 202 0.27 11.30 18.04
CA GLU A 202 -0.53 10.23 17.44
C GLU A 202 -0.97 10.54 15.99
N PHE A 203 -1.09 11.82 15.64
CA PHE A 203 -1.47 12.23 14.29
C PHE A 203 -0.29 12.41 13.34
N HIS A 204 0.95 12.16 13.79
CA HIS A 204 2.12 12.25 12.92
C HIS A 204 2.24 10.99 12.06
N GLU A 205 2.65 11.14 10.81
CA GLU A 205 2.90 10.03 9.89
C GLU A 205 4.41 9.76 9.86
N GLY A 206 4.80 8.50 10.06
CA GLY A 206 6.20 8.08 9.97
C GLY A 206 7.18 8.85 10.88
N VAL A 207 8.44 8.90 10.42
CA VAL A 207 9.50 9.72 11.02
C VAL A 207 9.99 10.67 9.93
N ASP A 208 9.34 11.82 9.85
CA ASP A 208 9.51 12.81 8.79
C ASP A 208 10.37 13.98 9.27
N ALA A 209 11.27 14.50 8.43
CA ALA A 209 12.16 15.60 8.79
C ALA A 209 11.46 16.97 8.77
N GLY A 210 10.34 17.08 8.06
CA GLY A 210 9.55 18.27 7.80
C GLY A 210 10.01 19.03 6.57
N GLU A 211 10.67 18.35 5.62
CA GLU A 211 11.29 18.96 4.44
C GLU A 211 10.49 18.66 3.15
N ASP A 212 9.67 17.59 3.14
CA ASP A 212 8.78 17.20 2.03
C ASP A 212 7.37 17.85 2.11
N GLY A 213 7.19 18.79 3.04
CA GLY A 213 5.95 19.56 3.23
C GLY A 213 5.09 19.07 4.40
N LEU A 214 4.10 19.88 4.80
CA LEU A 214 3.30 19.64 6.00
C LEU A 214 2.37 18.43 5.88
N ALA A 215 1.94 18.09 4.66
CA ALA A 215 1.09 16.91 4.43
C ALA A 215 1.80 15.60 4.79
N ALA A 216 3.07 15.48 4.42
CA ALA A 216 3.87 14.27 4.64
C ALA A 216 4.03 13.96 6.14
N MET A 217 4.05 15.01 6.98
CA MET A 217 4.18 14.89 8.43
C MET A 217 2.92 14.39 9.14
N ILE A 218 1.73 14.47 8.53
CA ILE A 218 0.44 14.29 9.23
C ILE A 218 -0.36 13.13 8.62
N SER A 219 -0.78 12.21 9.48
CA SER A 219 -1.64 11.10 9.11
C SER A 219 -3.07 11.55 8.85
N ARG A 220 -3.37 11.93 7.60
CA ARG A 220 -4.71 12.36 7.19
C ARG A 220 -5.80 11.35 7.56
N ARG A 221 -5.50 10.05 7.45
CA ARG A 221 -6.38 8.95 7.84
C ARG A 221 -6.75 9.01 9.33
N GLN A 222 -5.78 9.23 10.21
CA GLN A 222 -6.03 9.30 11.65
C GLN A 222 -6.77 10.58 12.03
N VAL A 223 -6.44 11.71 11.41
CA VAL A 223 -7.16 12.97 11.60
C VAL A 223 -8.63 12.81 11.18
N LEU A 224 -8.90 12.21 10.02
CA LEU A 224 -10.26 11.88 9.56
C LEU A 224 -11.00 11.00 10.57
N ALA A 225 -10.37 9.94 11.08
CA ALA A 225 -10.98 9.06 12.08
C ALA A 225 -11.35 9.81 13.36
N ALA A 226 -10.45 10.65 13.89
CA ALA A 226 -10.68 11.42 15.10
C ALA A 226 -11.82 12.44 14.94
N VAL A 227 -11.83 13.24 13.86
CA VAL A 227 -12.90 14.23 13.65
C VAL A 227 -14.25 13.57 13.39
N ARG A 228 -14.28 12.42 12.69
CA ARG A 228 -15.50 11.61 12.50
C ARG A 228 -16.04 11.06 13.82
N ALA A 229 -15.16 10.73 14.77
CA ALA A 229 -15.52 10.32 16.12
C ALA A 229 -15.89 11.49 17.05
N GLY A 230 -15.90 12.73 16.56
CA GLY A 230 -16.17 13.93 17.36
C GLY A 230 -15.02 14.33 18.29
N GLN A 231 -13.82 13.82 18.06
CA GLN A 231 -12.60 14.15 18.80
C GLN A 231 -11.85 15.30 18.09
N SER A 232 -11.05 16.04 18.85
CA SER A 232 -10.16 17.05 18.26
C SER A 232 -8.86 16.39 17.81
N ALA A 233 -8.45 16.66 16.57
CA ALA A 233 -7.13 16.29 16.07
C ALA A 233 -6.03 17.31 16.46
N VAL A 234 -6.43 18.47 16.99
CA VAL A 234 -5.55 19.61 17.26
C VAL A 234 -5.57 19.99 18.75
N ARG A 235 -4.42 20.41 19.27
CA ARG A 235 -4.23 20.86 20.65
C ARG A 235 -4.93 22.19 20.90
N SER A 236 -5.16 22.51 22.18
CA SER A 236 -5.81 23.77 22.56
C SER A 236 -4.90 24.97 22.26
N SER A 237 -5.49 26.14 21.94
CA SER A 237 -4.70 27.36 21.69
C SER A 237 -3.83 27.73 22.90
N ALA A 238 -4.30 27.48 24.12
CA ALA A 238 -3.53 27.74 25.34
C ALA A 238 -2.27 26.87 25.42
N ASP A 239 -2.37 25.58 25.07
CA ASP A 239 -1.22 24.67 25.08
C ASP A 239 -0.22 25.03 23.97
N ILE A 240 -0.72 25.40 22.79
CA ILE A 240 0.13 25.82 21.66
C ILE A 240 0.92 27.08 22.03
N HIS A 241 0.25 28.12 22.55
CA HIS A 241 0.90 29.37 22.98
C HIS A 241 1.84 29.17 24.18
N ALA A 242 1.58 28.18 25.04
CA ALA A 242 2.46 27.86 26.16
C ALA A 242 3.77 27.19 25.71
N ASP A 243 3.71 26.29 24.72
CA ASP A 243 4.89 25.62 24.16
C ASP A 243 5.67 26.54 23.21
N GLN A 244 4.97 27.32 22.37
CA GLN A 244 5.56 28.19 21.35
C GLN A 244 5.09 29.66 21.48
N PRO A 245 5.42 30.36 22.58
CA PRO A 245 5.16 31.79 22.71
C PRO A 245 5.90 32.61 21.65
N VAL A 246 5.21 33.58 21.04
CA VAL A 246 5.76 34.49 20.01
C VAL A 246 5.61 35.94 20.48
N ALA A 247 6.68 36.73 20.36
CA ALA A 247 6.67 38.16 20.68
C ALA A 247 6.25 39.01 19.47
N ASP A 248 4.98 38.91 19.05
CA ASP A 248 4.44 39.63 17.88
C ASP A 248 4.60 41.17 17.99
N ASP A 249 4.70 41.71 19.21
CA ASP A 249 4.93 43.12 19.54
C ASP A 249 6.39 43.59 19.42
N LEU A 250 7.33 42.73 19.05
CA LEU A 250 8.76 43.07 18.99
C LEU A 250 9.08 44.21 18.01
N CYS A 251 8.44 44.19 16.85
CA CYS A 251 8.60 45.19 15.78
C CYS A 251 7.22 45.76 15.41
N ALA A 252 7.16 47.04 15.02
CA ALA A 252 5.89 47.69 14.67
C ALA A 252 5.31 47.18 13.34
N ASP A 253 6.18 46.79 12.42
CA ASP A 253 5.88 46.13 11.15
C ASP A 253 7.02 45.17 10.78
N ASN A 254 6.94 44.52 9.62
CA ASN A 254 7.97 43.59 9.14
C ASN A 254 9.02 44.25 8.24
N SER A 255 9.00 45.59 8.09
CA SER A 255 9.88 46.28 7.13
C SER A 255 11.35 46.26 7.57
N ILE A 256 12.27 46.35 6.61
CA ILE A 256 13.70 46.53 6.88
C ILE A 256 13.95 48.00 7.24
N SER A 257 13.65 48.39 8.48
CA SER A 257 13.78 49.78 8.98
C SER A 257 14.88 49.91 10.04
N ILE A 258 15.35 51.13 10.31
CA ILE A 258 16.31 51.40 11.40
C ILE A 258 15.74 50.90 12.73
N ASP A 259 14.48 51.22 13.01
CA ASP A 259 13.82 50.85 14.27
C ASP A 259 13.70 49.34 14.42
N ASN A 260 13.34 48.61 13.36
CA ASN A 260 13.22 47.16 13.41
C ASN A 260 14.60 46.47 13.51
N ILE A 261 15.63 46.96 12.81
CA ILE A 261 17.00 46.43 12.96
C ILE A 261 17.48 46.59 14.41
N LEU A 262 17.31 47.79 14.99
CA LEU A 262 17.68 48.04 16.39
C LEU A 262 16.85 47.18 17.37
N ALA A 263 15.56 47.00 17.10
CA ALA A 263 14.69 46.16 17.93
C ALA A 263 15.15 44.70 17.95
N VAL A 264 15.61 44.15 16.81
CA VAL A 264 16.11 42.77 16.67
C VAL A 264 17.46 42.58 17.35
N VAL A 265 18.40 43.52 17.19
CA VAL A 265 19.75 43.38 17.80
C VAL A 265 19.77 43.71 19.29
N HIS A 266 18.83 44.51 19.80
CA HIS A 266 18.72 44.83 21.24
C HIS A 266 17.73 43.93 21.98
N THR A 267 17.82 42.62 21.72
CA THR A 267 17.01 41.59 22.38
C THR A 267 17.82 40.79 23.41
N PRO A 268 17.15 40.09 24.35
CA PRO A 268 17.80 39.14 25.26
C PRO A 268 18.30 37.86 24.57
N VAL A 269 18.12 37.74 23.24
CA VAL A 269 18.69 36.65 22.43
C VAL A 269 20.22 36.72 22.43
N ILE A 270 20.78 37.93 22.41
CA ILE A 270 22.21 38.17 22.64
C ILE A 270 22.43 38.17 24.16
N ALA A 271 23.27 37.25 24.64
CA ALA A 271 23.54 37.14 26.07
C ALA A 271 24.20 38.42 26.62
N HIS A 272 23.91 38.79 27.87
CA HIS A 272 24.35 40.06 28.50
C HIS A 272 25.87 40.36 28.42
N LYS A 273 26.72 39.35 28.22
CA LYS A 273 28.19 39.50 28.12
C LYS A 273 28.73 39.27 26.71
N GLU A 274 27.85 38.96 25.78
CA GLU A 274 28.16 38.73 24.39
C GLU A 274 27.72 39.95 23.58
N HIS A 275 28.32 40.11 22.42
CA HIS A 275 27.95 41.16 21.48
C HIS A 275 27.33 40.62 20.20
N LYS A 276 27.34 39.28 20.04
CA LYS A 276 26.84 38.59 18.86
C LYS A 276 26.01 37.38 19.26
N ALA A 277 25.01 37.06 18.46
CA ALA A 277 24.30 35.77 18.50
C ALA A 277 24.17 35.23 17.08
N TYR A 278 24.17 33.91 16.95
CA TYR A 278 24.04 33.20 15.68
C TYR A 278 22.83 32.29 15.72
N GLY A 279 22.23 32.06 14.56
CA GLY A 279 21.14 31.12 14.38
C GLY A 279 20.95 30.79 12.91
N TRP A 280 20.14 29.79 12.64
CA TRP A 280 19.80 29.39 11.29
C TRP A 280 18.38 28.84 11.24
N PHE A 281 17.81 28.84 10.05
CA PHE A 281 16.55 28.19 9.70
C PHE A 281 16.66 27.76 8.24
N GLN A 282 16.12 26.59 7.88
CA GLN A 282 16.30 26.00 6.55
C GLN A 282 17.79 26.06 6.12
N GLN A 283 18.06 26.60 4.93
CA GLN A 283 19.40 26.84 4.36
C GLN A 283 19.92 28.28 4.58
N THR A 284 19.37 29.00 5.57
CA THR A 284 19.74 30.40 5.86
C THR A 284 20.37 30.52 7.25
N ASP A 285 21.57 31.08 7.30
CA ASP A 285 22.23 31.47 8.55
C ASP A 285 22.12 32.97 8.75
N PHE A 286 22.10 33.39 10.01
CA PHE A 286 22.18 34.80 10.34
C PHE A 286 23.03 35.03 11.59
N SER A 287 23.53 36.25 11.70
CA SER A 287 24.16 36.76 12.91
C SER A 287 23.57 38.11 13.29
N LEU A 288 23.31 38.28 14.58
CA LEU A 288 22.91 39.54 15.19
C LEU A 288 24.13 40.13 15.88
N CYS A 289 24.40 41.41 15.65
CA CYS A 289 25.55 42.09 16.25
C CYS A 289 25.10 43.41 16.88
N GLN A 290 25.38 43.55 18.18
CA GLN A 290 25.27 44.83 18.88
C GLN A 290 26.53 45.64 18.69
N ARG A 291 26.38 46.97 18.68
CA ARG A 291 27.49 47.89 18.55
C ARG A 291 28.52 47.70 19.68
N HIS A 292 29.74 47.35 19.32
CA HIS A 292 30.85 47.13 20.25
C HIS A 292 32.20 47.41 19.59
N VAL A 293 33.28 47.33 20.37
CA VAL A 293 34.63 47.27 19.85
C VAL A 293 35.08 45.82 20.04
N ASP A 294 35.46 45.16 18.96
CA ASP A 294 35.88 43.75 19.02
C ASP A 294 37.30 43.62 19.61
N GLU A 295 37.76 42.38 19.79
CA GLU A 295 39.05 42.07 20.42
C GLU A 295 40.25 42.61 19.63
N GLU A 296 40.07 42.92 18.33
CA GLU A 296 41.08 43.48 17.44
C GLU A 296 41.12 45.02 17.49
N GLY A 297 40.15 45.63 18.19
CA GLY A 297 40.03 47.08 18.33
C GLY A 297 39.18 47.74 17.26
N ASP A 298 38.50 46.95 16.41
CA ASP A 298 37.65 47.46 15.35
C ASP A 298 36.24 47.77 15.87
N ALA A 299 35.72 48.93 15.44
CA ALA A 299 34.36 49.31 15.76
C ALA A 299 33.37 48.51 14.90
N ARG A 300 32.45 47.80 15.56
CA ARG A 300 31.32 47.11 14.94
C ARG A 300 30.05 47.91 15.21
N ASP A 301 29.30 48.24 14.17
CA ASP A 301 27.98 48.86 14.28
C ASP A 301 26.89 47.83 14.57
N ASP A 302 25.69 48.30 14.94
CA ASP A 302 24.52 47.45 15.05
C ASP A 302 24.21 46.88 13.65
N ASN A 303 24.19 45.56 13.52
CA ASN A 303 23.95 44.92 12.22
C ASN A 303 23.35 43.52 12.32
N VAL A 304 22.68 43.14 11.24
CA VAL A 304 22.22 41.78 10.95
C VAL A 304 22.89 41.35 9.66
N PHE A 305 23.65 40.27 9.73
CA PHE A 305 24.20 39.59 8.56
C PHE A 305 23.38 38.33 8.30
N ILE A 306 22.98 38.10 7.06
CA ILE A 306 22.17 36.96 6.65
C ILE A 306 22.85 36.32 5.43
N THR A 307 23.00 35.01 5.43
CA THR A 307 23.49 34.25 4.28
C THR A 307 22.47 33.18 3.92
N VAL A 308 21.92 33.28 2.71
CA VAL A 308 21.16 32.20 2.07
C VAL A 308 22.20 31.37 1.33
N TRP A 309 22.43 30.14 1.82
CA TRP A 309 23.64 29.38 1.54
C TRP A 309 24.05 29.41 0.06
N LYS A 310 25.27 29.89 -0.19
CA LYS A 310 25.90 30.01 -1.51
C LYS A 310 24.97 30.58 -2.60
N THR A 311 24.02 31.44 -2.21
CA THR A 311 23.06 32.09 -3.11
C THR A 311 23.13 33.60 -2.94
N TRP A 312 22.96 34.07 -1.70
CA TRP A 312 22.95 35.49 -1.36
C TRP A 312 23.58 35.74 0.01
N ASP A 313 24.35 36.82 0.13
CA ASP A 313 24.63 37.42 1.43
C ASP A 313 24.00 38.81 1.51
N PHE A 314 23.49 39.15 2.69
CA PHE A 314 22.90 40.44 3.02
C PHE A 314 23.55 41.00 4.28
N TYR A 315 23.86 42.30 4.25
CA TYR A 315 24.38 43.04 5.39
C TYR A 315 23.50 44.25 5.66
N LEU A 316 22.76 44.21 6.77
CA LEU A 316 21.79 45.23 7.18
C LEU A 316 22.34 45.92 8.43
N SER A 317 22.83 47.16 8.30
CA SER A 317 23.49 47.88 9.40
C SER A 317 22.87 49.25 9.68
N VAL A 318 22.97 49.66 10.96
CA VAL A 318 22.64 51.00 11.44
C VAL A 318 23.92 51.68 11.93
N GLU A 319 24.47 52.54 11.09
CA GLU A 319 25.70 53.29 11.36
C GLU A 319 25.39 54.60 12.08
N GLN A 320 26.26 54.99 13.02
CA GLN A 320 26.17 56.29 13.71
C GLN A 320 27.04 57.33 13.01
N VAL A 321 26.46 58.04 12.02
CA VAL A 321 27.18 59.02 11.21
C VAL A 321 27.10 60.41 11.86
N PRO A 322 28.18 61.23 11.88
CA PRO A 322 28.13 62.58 12.44
C PRO A 322 27.06 63.45 11.75
N ALA A 323 26.20 64.12 12.53
CA ALA A 323 25.14 64.98 11.98
C ALA A 323 25.73 66.09 11.07
N PRO A 324 25.10 66.41 9.92
CA PRO A 324 25.54 67.52 9.08
C PRO A 324 25.40 68.85 9.82
N ARG A 325 26.52 69.54 10.07
CA ARG A 325 26.59 70.74 10.93
C ARG A 325 26.66 72.06 10.17
N ASN A 326 25.91 73.05 10.64
CA ASN A 326 26.13 74.47 10.31
C ASN A 326 27.36 75.04 11.05
N TRP A 327 27.97 76.09 10.50
CA TRP A 327 29.25 76.62 10.97
C TRP A 327 29.26 77.10 12.44
N LEU A 328 28.11 77.57 12.95
CA LEU A 328 27.93 78.03 14.34
C LEU A 328 28.02 76.87 15.36
N GLU A 329 27.50 75.70 15.03
CA GLU A 329 27.45 74.52 15.92
C GLU A 329 28.82 73.85 16.07
N ARG A 330 29.70 73.98 15.07
CA ARG A 330 31.10 73.52 15.11
C ARG A 330 31.95 74.30 16.11
N LEU A 331 31.58 75.55 16.43
CA LEU A 331 32.31 76.42 17.34
C LEU A 331 31.97 76.13 18.81
N VAL A 332 30.71 75.78 19.10
CA VAL A 332 30.23 75.48 20.47
C VAL A 332 30.76 74.15 21.01
N THR A 333 30.84 73.10 20.17
CA THR A 333 31.40 71.78 20.55
C THR A 333 32.93 71.77 20.71
N LYS A 334 33.64 72.79 20.20
CA LYS A 334 35.09 72.92 20.39
C LYS A 334 35.46 73.50 21.76
N LEU A 335 34.52 74.22 22.40
CA LEU A 335 34.69 74.84 23.72
C LEU A 335 34.26 73.91 24.87
N TRP A 336 33.33 73.00 24.60
CA TRP A 336 32.81 72.03 25.57
C TRP A 336 33.03 70.65 24.98
N ARG A 337 33.94 69.84 25.54
CA ARG A 337 34.29 68.47 25.08
C ARG A 337 33.08 67.51 25.15
N HIS A 338 32.04 67.76 24.37
CA HIS A 338 30.90 66.88 24.17
C HIS A 338 31.11 66.13 22.86
N ALA A 339 30.84 64.83 22.88
CA ALA A 339 30.81 64.00 21.67
C ALA A 339 29.87 64.63 20.64
N ALA A 340 30.24 64.57 19.37
CA ALA A 340 29.40 65.10 18.32
C ALA A 340 28.06 64.31 18.26
N PRO A 341 26.89 64.96 18.18
CA PRO A 341 25.65 64.25 17.90
C PRO A 341 25.78 63.51 16.57
N THR A 342 25.50 62.22 16.60
CA THR A 342 25.37 61.33 15.44
C THR A 342 23.92 61.18 15.06
N VAL A 343 23.67 60.78 13.81
CA VAL A 343 22.37 60.38 13.29
C VAL A 343 22.51 58.94 12.82
N ALA A 344 21.53 58.11 13.17
CA ALA A 344 21.44 56.74 12.68
C ALA A 344 21.19 56.75 11.16
N GLN A 345 22.05 56.07 10.41
CA GLN A 345 21.93 55.88 8.97
C GLN A 345 21.86 54.39 8.66
N ARG A 346 20.91 54.01 7.80
CA ARG A 346 20.75 52.62 7.36
C ARG A 346 21.66 52.34 6.17
N THR A 347 22.46 51.28 6.28
CA THR A 347 23.28 50.73 5.19
C THR A 347 22.78 49.32 4.86
N LEU A 348 22.37 49.10 3.61
CA LEU A 348 21.91 47.80 3.12
C LEU A 348 22.81 47.37 1.97
N LEU A 349 23.50 46.25 2.13
CA LEU A 349 24.38 45.68 1.11
C LEU A 349 23.96 44.24 0.80
N TYR A 350 24.22 43.81 -0.42
CA TYR A 350 24.06 42.42 -0.84
C TYR A 350 25.21 41.97 -1.75
N ARG A 351 25.43 40.66 -1.82
CA ARG A 351 26.25 40.04 -2.88
C ARG A 351 25.63 38.71 -3.31
N ARG A 352 25.75 38.39 -4.60
CA ARG A 352 25.29 37.14 -5.20
C ARG A 352 26.43 36.15 -5.28
N TYR A 353 26.13 34.87 -5.19
CA TYR A 353 27.09 33.81 -5.47
C TYR A 353 27.03 33.37 -6.93
N THR A 354 28.14 32.86 -7.44
CA THR A 354 28.22 32.23 -8.77
C THR A 354 29.16 31.05 -8.67
N GLN A 355 28.66 29.83 -8.94
CA GLN A 355 29.43 28.59 -8.80
C GLN A 355 30.06 28.41 -7.40
N GLY A 356 29.30 28.76 -6.35
CA GLY A 356 29.74 28.60 -4.96
C GLY A 356 30.65 29.71 -4.43
N GLU A 357 31.09 30.65 -5.28
CA GLU A 357 31.95 31.76 -4.89
C GLU A 357 31.17 33.07 -4.72
N PRO A 358 31.44 33.87 -3.67
CA PRO A 358 30.77 35.15 -3.45
C PRO A 358 31.27 36.23 -4.42
N GLY A 359 30.35 36.97 -5.03
CA GLY A 359 30.65 38.16 -5.82
C GLY A 359 30.97 39.41 -4.97
N ASP A 360 31.09 40.55 -5.64
CA ASP A 360 31.33 41.84 -4.99
C ASP A 360 30.10 42.37 -4.26
N TRP A 361 30.33 43.06 -3.13
CA TRP A 361 29.29 43.76 -2.38
C TRP A 361 28.71 44.93 -3.18
N GLN A 362 27.39 45.00 -3.23
CA GLN A 362 26.61 46.01 -3.92
C GLN A 362 25.58 46.64 -2.97
N VAL A 363 25.13 47.86 -3.27
CA VAL A 363 24.10 48.54 -2.49
C VAL A 363 22.74 47.93 -2.80
N LEU A 364 22.00 47.52 -1.77
CA LEU A 364 20.64 47.01 -1.90
C LEU A 364 19.65 48.18 -1.91
N ALA A 365 19.31 48.66 -3.11
CA ALA A 365 18.44 49.82 -3.29
C ALA A 365 16.94 49.45 -3.16
N PRO A 366 16.14 50.26 -2.43
CA PRO A 366 14.68 50.09 -2.35
C PRO A 366 13.98 50.14 -3.72
N PRO A 367 12.76 49.59 -3.85
CA PRO A 367 12.02 49.53 -5.14
C PRO A 367 11.81 50.88 -5.85
N ALA A 368 11.89 52.00 -5.13
CA ALA A 368 11.71 53.35 -5.67
C ALA A 368 13.02 54.02 -6.12
N GLU A 369 14.20 53.40 -5.90
CA GLU A 369 15.51 54.02 -6.12
C GLU A 369 16.23 53.45 -7.37
N PRO A 370 17.07 54.27 -8.05
CA PRO A 370 17.90 53.79 -9.15
C PRO A 370 18.91 52.74 -8.67
N GLY A 371 19.03 51.61 -9.39
CA GLY A 371 19.90 50.49 -9.02
C GLY A 371 19.21 49.39 -8.22
N HIS A 372 17.87 49.41 -8.14
CA HIS A 372 17.07 48.33 -7.57
C HIS A 372 17.23 47.01 -8.34
N ASP A 373 17.55 45.94 -7.61
CA ASP A 373 17.55 44.56 -8.07
C ASP A 373 16.34 43.85 -7.42
N PRO A 374 15.28 43.52 -8.19
CA PRO A 374 14.04 42.99 -7.63
C PRO A 374 14.21 41.60 -7.03
N ASP A 375 15.10 40.77 -7.58
CA ASP A 375 15.34 39.42 -7.09
C ASP A 375 16.10 39.48 -5.76
N ALA A 376 17.14 40.31 -5.69
CA ALA A 376 17.91 40.51 -4.46
C ALA A 376 17.05 41.13 -3.35
N TRP A 377 16.18 42.09 -3.68
CA TRP A 377 15.28 42.70 -2.72
C TRP A 377 14.27 41.70 -2.17
N LYS A 378 13.62 40.92 -3.05
CA LYS A 378 12.66 39.88 -2.63
C LYS A 378 13.33 38.81 -1.76
N ALA A 379 14.52 38.36 -2.14
CA ALA A 379 15.30 37.40 -1.35
C ALA A 379 15.71 37.97 0.02
N CYS A 380 16.13 39.23 0.08
CA CYS A 380 16.46 39.90 1.34
C CYS A 380 15.23 40.06 2.25
N GLU A 381 14.08 40.42 1.69
CA GLU A 381 12.83 40.60 2.43
C GLU A 381 12.35 39.28 3.04
N HIS A 382 12.36 38.19 2.25
CA HIS A 382 12.02 36.87 2.75
C HIS A 382 13.00 36.37 3.83
N ALA A 383 14.31 36.53 3.61
CA ALA A 383 15.32 36.13 4.60
C ALA A 383 15.23 36.98 5.89
N TRP A 384 14.90 38.27 5.78
CA TRP A 384 14.63 39.14 6.92
C TRP A 384 13.37 38.70 7.70
N HIS A 385 12.30 38.29 7.01
CA HIS A 385 11.13 37.73 7.68
C HIS A 385 11.45 36.46 8.49
N GLY A 386 12.33 35.59 7.99
CA GLY A 386 12.79 34.43 8.74
C GLY A 386 13.60 34.79 10.00
N VAL A 387 14.46 35.81 9.92
CA VAL A 387 15.14 36.36 11.10
C VAL A 387 14.14 36.92 12.12
N LEU A 388 13.14 37.67 11.66
CA LEU A 388 12.07 38.19 12.52
C LEU A 388 11.29 37.05 13.19
N ASP A 389 10.90 36.02 12.46
CA ASP A 389 10.20 34.85 13.00
C ASP A 389 11.03 34.16 14.09
N TYR A 390 12.29 33.84 13.78
CA TYR A 390 13.22 33.23 14.74
C TYR A 390 13.36 34.07 16.01
N VAL A 391 13.63 35.38 15.87
CA VAL A 391 13.88 36.27 17.02
C VAL A 391 12.61 36.50 17.82
N ARG A 392 11.43 36.61 17.18
CA ARG A 392 10.14 36.72 17.90
C ARG A 392 9.85 35.48 18.73
N LYS A 393 10.08 34.27 18.19
CA LYS A 393 9.98 33.01 18.94
C LYS A 393 11.00 32.96 20.08
N ALA A 394 12.26 33.35 19.83
CA ALA A 394 13.32 33.37 20.83
C ALA A 394 13.03 34.34 21.99
N VAL A 395 12.55 35.55 21.70
CA VAL A 395 12.11 36.54 22.70
C VAL A 395 10.87 36.06 23.43
N GLY A 396 9.92 35.41 22.73
CA GLY A 396 8.75 34.78 23.33
C GLY A 396 9.14 33.71 24.36
N GLN A 397 10.05 32.79 23.99
CA GLN A 397 10.64 31.81 24.91
C GLN A 397 11.28 32.52 26.11
N HIS A 398 12.10 33.55 25.89
CA HIS A 398 12.72 34.30 27.00
C HIS A 398 11.69 34.89 27.96
N ARG A 399 10.67 35.58 27.44
CA ARG A 399 9.57 36.18 28.24
C ARG A 399 8.80 35.13 29.04
N ALA A 400 8.65 33.93 28.49
CA ALA A 400 8.03 32.77 29.13
C ALA A 400 8.99 31.92 30.00
N ARG A 401 10.27 32.32 30.14
CA ARG A 401 11.32 31.58 30.87
C ARG A 401 11.71 30.23 30.26
N TYR A 402 11.74 30.18 28.93
CA TYR A 402 12.20 29.08 28.07
C TYR A 402 11.46 27.76 28.28
N PRO A 403 10.11 27.68 28.20
CA PRO A 403 9.35 26.47 28.52
C PRO A 403 9.83 25.20 27.79
N LEU A 404 10.29 25.30 26.53
CA LEU A 404 10.76 24.15 25.77
C LEU A 404 12.07 23.56 26.30
N TYR A 405 12.95 24.37 26.88
CA TYR A 405 14.29 23.91 27.28
C TYR A 405 14.26 22.98 28.52
N PRO A 406 13.53 23.28 29.62
CA PRO A 406 13.31 22.32 30.69
C PRO A 406 12.60 21.04 30.23
N ARG A 407 11.68 21.14 29.26
CA ARG A 407 11.03 19.96 28.66
C ARG A 407 12.06 19.08 27.95
N LEU A 408 12.95 19.67 27.14
CA LEU A 408 14.08 18.97 26.52
C LEU A 408 14.95 18.26 27.56
N GLN A 409 15.33 18.96 28.64
CA GLN A 409 16.14 18.38 29.71
C GLN A 409 15.45 17.26 30.48
N ALA A 410 14.12 17.33 30.63
CA ALA A 410 13.32 16.28 31.28
C ALA A 410 13.12 15.05 30.39
N THR A 411 13.01 15.26 29.08
CA THR A 411 12.86 14.18 28.10
C THR A 411 14.19 13.46 27.87
N LEU A 412 15.28 14.20 27.62
CA LEU A 412 16.60 13.67 27.30
C LEU A 412 17.53 13.74 28.53
N THR A 413 17.24 12.94 29.54
CA THR A 413 18.14 12.71 30.68
C THR A 413 19.22 11.71 30.31
N ALA A 414 20.33 11.70 31.06
CA ALA A 414 21.39 10.69 30.87
C ALA A 414 20.85 9.25 30.98
N GLU A 415 19.94 9.01 31.93
CA GLU A 415 19.29 7.70 32.13
C GLU A 415 18.40 7.31 30.95
N HIS A 416 17.59 8.24 30.42
CA HIS A 416 16.74 7.94 29.26
C HIS A 416 17.55 7.70 27.99
N ILE A 417 18.63 8.46 27.79
CA ILE A 417 19.56 8.27 26.66
C ILE A 417 20.26 6.92 26.80
N GLU A 418 20.76 6.57 27.98
CA GLU A 418 21.36 5.26 28.24
C GLU A 418 20.39 4.12 27.96
N ALA A 419 19.17 4.18 28.51
CA ALA A 419 18.17 3.14 28.31
C ALA A 419 17.81 2.97 26.83
N PHE A 420 17.69 4.07 26.09
CA PHE A 420 17.39 4.03 24.65
C PHE A 420 18.57 3.52 23.82
N THR A 421 19.77 4.05 24.06
CA THR A 421 20.99 3.68 23.30
C THR A 421 21.51 2.29 23.68
N SER A 422 21.00 1.65 24.72
CA SER A 422 21.36 0.27 25.09
C SER A 422 20.50 -0.80 24.39
N LEU A 423 19.50 -0.41 23.59
CA LEU A 423 18.70 -1.35 22.81
C LEU A 423 19.57 -2.13 21.80
N PRO A 424 19.24 -3.41 21.49
CA PRO A 424 20.04 -4.27 20.60
C PRO A 424 20.39 -3.66 19.24
N VAL A 425 19.53 -2.79 18.70
CA VAL A 425 19.80 -2.08 17.44
C VAL A 425 21.10 -1.26 17.49
N PHE A 426 21.44 -0.68 18.66
CA PHE A 426 22.63 0.15 18.84
C PHE A 426 23.82 -0.59 19.49
N THR A 427 23.61 -1.82 19.97
CA THR A 427 24.65 -2.59 20.68
C THR A 427 25.08 -3.84 19.88
N GLU A 428 24.23 -4.36 19.01
CA GLU A 428 24.49 -5.55 18.20
C GLU A 428 24.58 -5.24 16.69
N GLN A 429 23.69 -4.40 16.16
CA GLN A 429 23.62 -4.10 14.73
C GLN A 429 24.51 -2.89 14.36
N TYR A 430 24.11 -1.70 14.83
CA TYR A 430 24.79 -0.43 14.59
C TYR A 430 25.61 -0.03 15.82
N ASN A 431 26.74 -0.72 16.04
CA ASN A 431 27.51 -0.67 17.27
C ASN A 431 28.94 -0.12 17.11
N ASP A 432 29.31 0.42 15.95
CA ASP A 432 30.61 1.04 15.71
C ASP A 432 30.43 2.45 15.13
N TRP A 433 30.69 3.46 15.96
CA TRP A 433 30.49 4.86 15.62
C TRP A 433 31.40 5.38 14.49
N TRP A 434 32.54 4.72 14.26
CA TRP A 434 33.54 5.14 13.27
C TRP A 434 33.47 4.34 11.97
N ASP A 435 32.60 3.35 11.90
CA ASP A 435 32.30 2.57 10.70
C ASP A 435 31.01 3.11 10.05
N SER A 436 31.08 3.54 8.79
CA SER A 436 29.93 4.13 8.08
C SER A 436 28.74 3.18 7.95
N ASP A 437 28.98 1.86 7.93
CA ASP A 437 27.94 0.86 7.75
C ASP A 437 27.32 0.45 9.10
N ARG A 438 27.92 0.88 10.22
CA ARG A 438 27.56 0.43 11.58
C ARG A 438 27.41 1.55 12.60
N ASN A 439 27.46 2.81 12.18
CA ASN A 439 27.36 3.96 13.08
C ASN A 439 25.92 4.46 13.30
N GLY A 440 24.96 3.98 12.50
CA GLY A 440 23.55 4.32 12.58
C GLY A 440 22.81 3.96 11.30
N TYR A 441 21.55 4.37 11.21
CA TYR A 441 20.69 4.11 10.05
C TYR A 441 19.57 5.15 9.95
N TRP A 442 18.92 5.19 8.80
CA TRP A 442 17.76 6.04 8.55
C TRP A 442 16.49 5.41 9.10
N GLU A 443 15.82 6.09 10.03
CA GLU A 443 14.46 5.79 10.43
C GLU A 443 13.55 6.83 9.78
N GLY A 444 12.86 6.45 8.70
CA GLY A 444 12.22 7.43 7.82
C GLY A 444 13.26 8.39 7.24
N GLU A 445 13.04 9.68 7.42
CA GLU A 445 13.91 10.77 6.95
C GLU A 445 14.90 11.25 8.02
N VAL A 446 14.99 10.56 9.16
CA VAL A 446 15.90 10.92 10.23
C VAL A 446 16.91 9.81 10.43
N TRP A 447 18.16 10.11 10.12
CA TRP A 447 19.29 9.27 10.49
C TRP A 447 19.49 9.29 11.99
N VAL A 448 19.57 8.12 12.61
CA VAL A 448 19.83 7.94 14.05
C VAL A 448 21.03 7.04 14.27
N GLY A 449 21.94 7.50 15.13
CA GLY A 449 23.12 6.74 15.54
C GLY A 449 23.46 6.97 17.00
N ALA A 450 24.05 5.96 17.63
CA ALA A 450 24.41 6.01 19.04
C ALA A 450 25.84 5.50 19.26
N ARG A 451 26.57 6.13 20.17
CA ARG A 451 27.91 5.70 20.61
C ARG A 451 27.86 5.20 22.03
N GLN A 452 28.39 4.01 22.26
CA GLN A 452 28.64 3.50 23.61
C GLN A 452 29.93 4.08 24.20
N PRO A 453 30.05 4.21 25.53
CA PRO A 453 31.31 4.56 26.17
C PRO A 453 32.43 3.60 25.76
N CYS A 454 33.54 4.14 25.23
CA CYS A 454 34.64 3.33 24.73
C CYS A 454 35.99 4.09 24.74
N MET A 455 37.07 3.37 24.43
CA MET A 455 38.37 3.95 24.13
C MET A 455 38.59 3.91 22.61
N HIS A 456 38.88 5.05 22.00
CA HIS A 456 39.20 5.14 20.58
C HIS A 456 40.46 6.00 20.40
N ASP A 457 41.45 5.47 19.67
CA ASP A 457 42.79 6.07 19.52
C ASP A 457 43.47 6.50 20.83
N GLY A 458 43.20 5.76 21.91
CA GLY A 458 43.79 6.01 23.23
C GLY A 458 43.09 7.12 24.03
N GLU A 459 42.02 7.72 23.51
CA GLU A 459 41.20 8.71 24.19
C GLU A 459 39.86 8.11 24.65
N PRO A 460 39.39 8.44 25.86
CA PRO A 460 38.09 8.00 26.34
C PRO A 460 36.98 8.83 25.68
N TRP A 461 35.99 8.14 25.12
CA TRP A 461 34.80 8.75 24.53
C TRP A 461 33.57 8.33 25.30
N GLY A 462 32.81 9.31 25.80
CA GLY A 462 31.54 9.09 26.49
C GLY A 462 30.40 8.73 25.55
N ARG A 463 29.23 8.44 26.12
CA ARG A 463 28.02 8.11 25.36
C ARG A 463 27.55 9.30 24.51
N ALA A 464 27.09 9.04 23.30
CA ALA A 464 26.54 10.04 22.41
C ALA A 464 25.33 9.51 21.64
N LEU A 465 24.40 10.40 21.29
CA LEU A 465 23.25 10.13 20.42
C LEU A 465 23.21 11.23 19.36
N LYS A 466 23.07 10.86 18.10
CA LYS A 466 23.00 11.80 16.97
C LYS A 466 21.73 11.54 16.17
N TYR A 467 21.08 12.65 15.80
CA TYR A 467 20.05 12.70 14.77
C TYR A 467 20.57 13.54 13.61
N SER A 468 20.43 13.05 12.38
CA SER A 468 20.75 13.79 11.15
C SER A 468 19.58 13.73 10.20
N TRP A 469 19.42 14.75 9.36
CA TRP A 469 18.43 14.75 8.29
C TRP A 469 18.95 15.59 7.13
N ARG A 470 18.45 15.33 5.93
CA ARG A 470 18.72 16.18 4.77
C ARG A 470 17.99 17.51 4.97
N ASN A 471 18.72 18.61 4.94
CA ASN A 471 18.18 19.96 5.03
C ASN A 471 18.52 20.65 3.71
N GLY A 472 17.55 20.74 2.81
CA GLY A 472 17.74 21.29 1.47
C GLY A 472 18.69 20.50 0.56
N ASP A 473 19.31 21.22 -0.37
CA ASP A 473 20.19 20.67 -1.40
C ASP A 473 21.63 21.17 -1.27
N ASP A 474 22.57 20.35 -1.73
CA ASP A 474 23.98 20.74 -1.87
C ASP A 474 24.12 21.89 -2.88
N ALA A 475 24.88 22.91 -2.51
CA ALA A 475 25.16 24.03 -3.40
C ALA A 475 26.44 23.77 -4.21
N PRO A 476 26.66 24.49 -5.35
CA PRO A 476 27.85 24.30 -6.15
C PRO A 476 29.16 24.37 -5.34
N GLY A 477 30.00 23.34 -5.49
CA GLY A 477 31.27 23.20 -4.80
C GLY A 477 31.17 22.68 -3.36
N ASP A 478 30.01 22.22 -2.90
CA ASP A 478 29.89 21.39 -1.70
C ASP A 478 30.37 19.95 -1.99
N ASP A 479 30.89 19.28 -0.96
CA ASP A 479 31.09 17.83 -0.99
C ASP A 479 29.71 17.14 -1.01
N GLU A 480 29.66 15.90 -1.53
CA GLU A 480 28.43 15.09 -1.51
C GLU A 480 27.92 14.91 -0.07
N ASP A 481 26.60 15.01 0.11
CA ASP A 481 25.89 14.90 1.39
C ASP A 481 26.17 16.04 2.39
N ASN A 482 26.72 17.18 1.95
CA ASN A 482 27.00 18.26 2.89
C ASN A 482 25.73 18.93 3.44
N ALA A 483 24.63 18.92 2.69
CA ALA A 483 23.31 19.43 3.05
C ALA A 483 22.58 18.57 4.11
N HIS A 484 23.31 18.05 5.09
CA HIS A 484 22.78 17.33 6.23
C HIS A 484 22.98 18.12 7.52
N SER A 485 21.86 18.49 8.15
CA SER A 485 21.88 19.04 9.50
C SER A 485 21.98 17.92 10.53
N ALA A 486 22.44 18.26 11.73
CA ALA A 486 22.55 17.29 12.81
C ALA A 486 22.29 17.91 14.18
N TYR A 487 21.63 17.12 15.04
CA TYR A 487 21.64 17.29 16.49
C TYR A 487 22.51 16.20 17.11
N GLN A 488 23.39 16.57 18.04
CA GLN A 488 24.22 15.62 18.76
C GLN A 488 24.15 15.90 20.25
N ILE A 489 23.80 14.85 20.98
CA ILE A 489 23.58 14.84 22.42
C ILE A 489 24.71 14.04 23.05
N HIS A 490 25.51 14.69 23.88
CA HIS A 490 26.59 14.06 24.63
C HIS A 490 26.18 13.85 26.07
N VAL A 491 26.49 12.67 26.61
CA VAL A 491 26.40 12.40 28.04
C VAL A 491 27.81 12.44 28.61
N ASP A 492 28.10 13.49 29.37
CA ASP A 492 29.32 13.58 30.17
C ASP A 492 29.09 12.85 31.50
N GLU A 493 29.70 11.68 31.63
CA GLU A 493 29.68 10.86 32.83
C GLU A 493 30.57 11.52 33.89
N ALA A 494 30.03 12.52 34.58
CA ALA A 494 30.72 13.27 35.62
C ALA A 494 31.35 12.32 36.66
N ARG A 495 32.64 12.51 36.97
CA ARG A 495 33.37 11.71 37.97
C ARG A 495 32.80 11.87 39.40
N GLU A 496 32.19 13.02 39.69
CA GLU A 496 31.42 13.30 40.91
C GLU A 496 30.21 14.18 40.56
N GLY A 497 28.98 13.72 40.85
CA GLY A 497 27.72 14.42 40.52
C GLY A 497 26.86 13.67 39.49
N PRO A 498 25.63 14.15 39.19
CA PRO A 498 24.81 13.57 38.14
C PRO A 498 25.45 13.81 36.76
N ALA A 499 25.35 12.83 35.86
CA ALA A 499 25.85 12.95 34.49
C ALA A 499 25.20 14.17 33.80
N ALA A 500 26.03 14.95 33.11
CA ALA A 500 25.58 16.14 32.39
C ALA A 500 25.22 15.78 30.95
N VAL A 501 24.15 16.39 30.44
CA VAL A 501 23.73 16.22 29.04
C VAL A 501 23.98 17.53 28.31
N GLU A 502 24.77 17.45 27.24
CA GLU A 502 25.10 18.59 26.38
C GLU A 502 24.43 18.42 25.01
N PHE A 503 23.78 19.48 24.55
CA PHE A 503 23.08 19.51 23.26
C PHE A 503 23.86 20.39 22.29
N SER A 504 24.19 19.85 21.13
CA SER A 504 24.86 20.56 20.05
C SER A 504 24.13 20.36 18.74
N TYR A 505 24.32 21.30 17.82
CA TYR A 505 23.68 21.30 16.51
C TYR A 505 24.61 21.88 15.44
N ALA A 506 24.38 21.50 14.19
CA ALA A 506 25.04 22.03 13.00
C ALA A 506 24.04 22.09 11.85
N GLN A 507 24.14 23.13 11.02
CA GLN A 507 23.31 23.24 9.82
C GLN A 507 23.81 22.29 8.73
N ARG A 508 25.13 22.10 8.60
CA ARG A 508 25.74 21.22 7.60
C ARG A 508 26.70 20.22 8.21
N GLN A 509 27.03 19.19 7.43
CA GLN A 509 27.98 18.17 7.85
C GLN A 509 29.41 18.71 7.99
N SER A 510 29.79 19.66 7.14
CA SER A 510 31.08 20.36 7.20
C SER A 510 31.22 21.32 8.38
N ASP A 511 30.11 21.73 9.00
CA ASP A 511 30.13 22.77 10.02
C ASP A 511 30.67 22.27 11.36
N SER A 512 31.36 23.18 12.06
CA SER A 512 31.66 22.95 13.48
C SER A 512 30.36 22.96 14.28
N ARG A 513 30.12 21.92 15.08
CA ARG A 513 28.95 21.84 15.95
C ARG A 513 29.00 22.94 17.02
N ALA A 514 27.91 23.70 17.12
CA ALA A 514 27.73 24.71 18.15
C ALA A 514 26.84 24.20 19.29
N PRO A 515 26.91 24.76 20.51
CA PRO A 515 25.93 24.49 21.56
C PRO A 515 24.53 24.95 21.14
N LEU A 516 23.50 24.13 21.41
CA LEU A 516 22.11 24.47 21.10
C LEU A 516 21.60 25.59 22.03
N PRO A 517 21.26 26.79 21.52
CA PRO A 517 20.79 27.90 22.36
C PRO A 517 19.42 27.60 23.01
N ARG A 518 19.22 28.04 24.25
CA ARG A 518 17.93 27.84 24.97
C ARG A 518 16.73 28.53 24.32
N CYS A 519 17.01 29.56 23.53
CA CYS A 519 16.01 30.36 22.83
C CYS A 519 15.73 29.85 21.41
N ALA A 520 16.46 28.82 20.93
CA ALA A 520 16.30 28.22 19.61
C ALA A 520 15.03 27.33 19.55
N ALA A 521 13.86 27.97 19.59
CA ALA A 521 12.57 27.33 19.81
C ALA A 521 12.30 26.18 18.82
N ASP A 522 12.47 26.44 17.53
CA ASP A 522 12.19 25.46 16.48
C ASP A 522 13.18 24.27 16.52
N HIS A 523 14.46 24.52 16.77
CA HIS A 523 15.44 23.43 16.93
C HIS A 523 15.14 22.53 18.14
N ILE A 524 14.74 23.13 19.26
CA ILE A 524 14.37 22.36 20.46
C ILE A 524 13.08 21.56 20.19
N ALA A 525 12.09 22.15 19.53
CA ALA A 525 10.86 21.47 19.15
C ALA A 525 11.13 20.30 18.19
N ARG A 526 11.96 20.51 17.16
CA ARG A 526 12.39 19.47 16.21
C ARG A 526 13.10 18.32 16.90
N LEU A 527 14.05 18.62 17.79
CA LEU A 527 14.78 17.59 18.53
C LEU A 527 13.85 16.77 19.44
N LEU A 528 12.90 17.41 20.13
CA LEU A 528 11.89 16.71 20.92
C LEU A 528 11.03 15.79 20.05
N ARG A 529 10.60 16.25 18.87
CA ARG A 529 9.80 15.48 17.91
C ARG A 529 10.58 14.29 17.36
N PHE A 530 11.79 14.50 16.85
CA PHE A 530 12.67 13.45 16.35
C PHE A 530 12.90 12.38 17.40
N HIS A 531 13.30 12.76 18.62
CA HIS A 531 13.51 11.79 19.67
C HIS A 531 12.24 11.01 20.00
N GLY A 532 11.10 11.68 20.14
CA GLY A 532 9.83 11.03 20.47
C GLY A 532 9.40 10.00 19.42
N LEU A 533 9.41 10.38 18.13
CA LEU A 533 9.00 9.50 17.04
C LEU A 533 9.96 8.32 16.84
N VAL A 534 11.27 8.60 16.79
CA VAL A 534 12.30 7.56 16.60
C VAL A 534 12.29 6.59 17.80
N GLN A 535 12.22 7.10 19.04
CA GLN A 535 12.21 6.25 20.22
C GLN A 535 10.99 5.33 20.26
N ALA A 536 9.79 5.86 19.97
CA ALA A 536 8.56 5.07 19.96
C ALA A 536 8.64 3.92 18.95
N ARG A 537 9.12 4.20 17.73
CA ARG A 537 9.19 3.21 16.66
C ARG A 537 10.22 2.10 16.93
N ILE A 538 11.41 2.47 17.41
CA ILE A 538 12.45 1.50 17.75
C ILE A 538 12.03 0.62 18.92
N ARG A 539 11.39 1.19 19.95
CA ARG A 539 10.89 0.41 21.10
C ARG A 539 9.78 -0.54 20.69
N ALA A 540 8.81 -0.10 19.89
CA ALA A 540 7.73 -0.95 19.41
C ALA A 540 8.27 -2.18 18.64
N ARG A 541 9.23 -1.99 17.72
CA ARG A 541 9.88 -3.10 17.01
C ARG A 541 10.64 -4.04 17.95
N HIS A 542 11.31 -3.50 18.97
CA HIS A 542 12.01 -4.31 19.95
C HIS A 542 11.06 -5.16 20.79
N GLU A 543 9.96 -4.57 21.26
CA GLU A 543 8.90 -5.26 22.01
C GLU A 543 8.23 -6.35 21.17
N GLU A 544 7.95 -6.06 19.90
CA GLU A 544 7.38 -7.02 18.95
C GLU A 544 8.34 -8.20 18.70
N ALA A 545 9.63 -7.93 18.48
CA ALA A 545 10.64 -8.99 18.33
C ALA A 545 10.77 -9.85 19.60
N GLN A 546 10.73 -9.23 20.79
CA GLN A 546 10.73 -9.97 22.06
C GLN A 546 9.47 -10.83 22.22
N ALA A 547 8.30 -10.29 21.87
CA ALA A 547 7.04 -11.02 21.91
C ALA A 547 7.07 -12.22 20.96
N GLN A 548 7.54 -12.03 19.73
CA GLN A 548 7.73 -13.11 18.75
C GLN A 548 8.70 -14.19 19.26
N GLN A 549 9.82 -13.81 19.88
CA GLN A 549 10.78 -14.77 20.43
C GLN A 549 10.27 -15.49 21.68
N ALA A 550 9.49 -14.81 22.53
CA ALA A 550 8.82 -15.43 23.67
C ALA A 550 7.76 -16.44 23.20
N GLU A 551 7.00 -16.06 22.18
CA GLU A 551 5.97 -16.90 21.57
C GLU A 551 6.56 -18.13 20.89
N ALA A 552 7.65 -17.98 20.13
CA ALA A 552 8.38 -19.10 19.54
C ALA A 552 8.85 -20.11 20.61
N ARG A 553 9.40 -19.63 21.73
CA ARG A 553 9.83 -20.48 22.86
C ARG A 553 8.64 -21.16 23.55
N ARG A 554 7.51 -20.46 23.70
CA ARG A 554 6.26 -21.03 24.26
C ARG A 554 5.76 -22.17 23.37
N ILE A 555 5.69 -21.94 22.06
CA ILE A 555 5.26 -22.93 21.07
C ILE A 555 6.17 -24.15 21.11
N GLU A 556 7.50 -23.97 21.09
CA GLU A 556 8.47 -25.08 21.14
C GLU A 556 8.30 -25.94 22.40
N ALA A 557 8.06 -25.31 23.56
CA ALA A 557 7.80 -26.02 24.81
C ALA A 557 6.45 -26.77 24.82
N ALA A 558 5.44 -26.29 24.08
CA ALA A 558 4.09 -26.84 24.09
C ALA A 558 3.91 -28.12 23.24
N VAL A 559 4.75 -28.33 22.22
CA VAL A 559 4.50 -29.36 21.18
C VAL A 559 5.22 -30.69 21.39
N GLN A 560 5.54 -31.08 22.63
CA GLN A 560 6.24 -32.34 22.92
C GLN A 560 5.28 -33.53 22.98
N LEU A 561 5.65 -34.65 22.33
CA LEU A 561 4.91 -35.91 22.40
C LEU A 561 5.31 -36.71 23.66
N LEU A 562 4.34 -37.29 24.35
CA LEU A 562 4.56 -38.18 25.51
C LEU A 562 5.09 -39.56 25.09
N THR A 563 4.61 -40.06 23.95
CA THR A 563 5.06 -41.33 23.35
C THR A 563 5.35 -41.09 21.87
N THR A 564 6.45 -41.66 21.39
CA THR A 564 6.89 -41.51 19.99
C THR A 564 6.72 -42.82 19.22
N PRO A 565 6.53 -42.79 17.89
CA PRO A 565 6.37 -43.99 17.06
C PRO A 565 7.53 -45.00 17.16
N PRO A 566 7.27 -46.30 16.92
CA PRO A 566 5.99 -46.88 16.50
C PRO A 566 4.98 -46.98 17.65
N LEU A 567 3.73 -46.59 17.39
CA LEU A 567 2.66 -46.59 18.39
C LEU A 567 1.91 -47.93 18.40
N PRO A 568 1.50 -48.44 19.58
CA PRO A 568 0.59 -49.58 19.65
C PRO A 568 -0.83 -49.19 19.17
N PRO A 569 -1.54 -50.05 18.41
CA PRO A 569 -2.86 -49.72 17.85
C PRO A 569 -3.90 -49.29 18.91
N ASP A 570 -3.85 -49.91 20.11
CA ASP A 570 -4.81 -49.66 21.19
C ASP A 570 -4.34 -48.55 22.16
N LEU A 571 -3.26 -47.84 21.87
CA LEU A 571 -2.76 -46.77 22.74
C LEU A 571 -3.76 -45.59 22.72
N PRO A 572 -4.21 -45.07 23.86
CA PRO A 572 -5.08 -43.90 23.88
C PRO A 572 -4.30 -42.62 23.51
N ASP A 573 -4.94 -41.67 22.84
CA ASP A 573 -4.30 -40.40 22.45
C ASP A 573 -3.71 -39.62 23.64
N ALA A 574 -4.32 -39.72 24.82
CA ALA A 574 -3.82 -39.09 26.04
C ALA A 574 -2.47 -39.64 26.54
N ALA A 575 -2.01 -40.78 25.99
CA ALA A 575 -0.67 -41.30 26.21
C ALA A 575 0.34 -40.86 25.12
N VAL A 576 -0.14 -40.22 24.05
CA VAL A 576 0.67 -39.68 22.94
C VAL A 576 0.81 -38.16 23.08
N PHE A 577 -0.29 -37.46 23.32
CA PHE A 577 -0.35 -36.02 23.47
C PHE A 577 -0.51 -35.64 24.96
N PRO A 578 0.28 -34.69 25.47
CA PRO A 578 0.12 -34.18 26.83
C PRO A 578 -1.23 -33.49 27.03
N VAL A 579 -1.63 -33.30 28.29
CA VAL A 579 -2.96 -32.80 28.66
C VAL A 579 -3.24 -31.41 28.06
N GLU A 580 -2.21 -30.59 27.88
CA GLU A 580 -2.28 -29.28 27.26
C GLU A 580 -2.68 -29.37 25.78
N LEU A 581 -2.04 -30.27 25.02
CA LEU A 581 -2.40 -30.51 23.61
C LEU A 581 -3.76 -31.19 23.48
N MET A 582 -4.13 -32.05 24.43
CA MET A 582 -5.46 -32.66 24.47
C MET A 582 -6.55 -31.59 24.67
N THR A 583 -6.35 -30.67 25.62
CA THR A 583 -7.26 -29.54 25.88
C THR A 583 -7.34 -28.62 24.66
N LEU A 584 -6.19 -28.29 24.06
CA LEU A 584 -6.14 -27.49 22.84
C LEU A 584 -6.88 -28.18 21.69
N SER A 585 -6.77 -29.50 21.54
CA SER A 585 -7.50 -30.24 20.49
C SER A 585 -9.02 -30.19 20.67
N GLU A 586 -9.51 -30.26 21.91
CA GLU A 586 -10.94 -30.16 22.20
C GLU A 586 -11.48 -28.77 21.81
N GLN A 587 -10.73 -27.71 22.15
CA GLN A 587 -11.07 -26.34 21.78
C GLN A 587 -11.00 -26.14 20.26
N TRP A 588 -9.90 -26.57 19.61
CA TRP A 588 -9.71 -26.50 18.16
C TRP A 588 -10.84 -27.18 17.38
N GLN A 589 -11.30 -28.34 17.86
CA GLN A 589 -12.43 -29.04 17.26
C GLN A 589 -13.74 -28.28 17.46
N ALA A 590 -14.05 -27.81 18.67
CA ALA A 590 -15.29 -27.08 18.95
C ALA A 590 -15.38 -25.80 18.11
N ASP A 591 -14.29 -25.04 18.07
CA ASP A 591 -14.16 -23.80 17.31
C ASP A 591 -14.28 -24.04 15.80
N GLY A 592 -13.60 -25.07 15.28
CA GLY A 592 -13.68 -25.45 13.88
C GLY A 592 -15.09 -25.84 13.44
N GLN A 593 -15.81 -26.63 14.26
CA GLN A 593 -17.20 -27.00 13.96
C GLN A 593 -18.13 -25.80 13.95
N ALA A 594 -18.00 -24.92 14.95
CA ALA A 594 -18.82 -23.70 15.04
C ALA A 594 -18.57 -22.77 13.86
N TYR A 595 -17.30 -22.55 13.52
CA TYR A 595 -16.89 -21.73 12.39
C TYR A 595 -17.44 -22.26 11.07
N VAL A 596 -17.19 -23.53 10.77
CA VAL A 596 -17.64 -24.18 9.53
C VAL A 596 -19.17 -24.19 9.42
N ALA A 597 -19.88 -24.41 10.53
CA ALA A 597 -21.34 -24.32 10.55
C ALA A 597 -21.84 -22.90 10.23
N ALA A 598 -21.19 -21.86 10.75
CA ALA A 598 -21.52 -20.47 10.45
C ALA A 598 -21.28 -20.12 8.98
N ILE A 599 -20.13 -20.50 8.41
CA ILE A 599 -19.81 -20.28 7.00
C ILE A 599 -20.82 -21.01 6.11
N ARG A 600 -21.12 -22.29 6.38
CA ARG A 600 -22.13 -23.05 5.63
C ARG A 600 -23.51 -22.40 5.69
N ALA A 601 -23.95 -21.93 6.86
CA ALA A 601 -25.23 -21.25 7.02
C ALA A 601 -25.28 -19.94 6.21
N HIS A 602 -24.20 -19.16 6.21
CA HIS A 602 -24.08 -17.96 5.39
C HIS A 602 -24.16 -18.29 3.89
N GLN A 603 -23.40 -19.27 3.42
CA GLN A 603 -23.43 -19.65 2.02
C GLN A 603 -24.81 -20.19 1.58
N LEU A 604 -25.48 -20.99 2.42
CA LEU A 604 -26.84 -21.46 2.15
C LEU A 604 -27.85 -20.32 2.07
N ALA A 605 -27.71 -19.29 2.92
CA ALA A 605 -28.56 -18.09 2.85
C ALA A 605 -28.34 -17.35 1.53
N ASN A 606 -27.08 -17.19 1.10
CA ASN A 606 -26.75 -16.56 -0.18
C ASN A 606 -27.31 -17.34 -1.38
N ASP A 607 -27.20 -18.68 -1.35
CA ASP A 607 -27.76 -19.55 -2.39
C ASP A 607 -29.30 -19.42 -2.45
N ALA A 608 -29.97 -19.37 -1.29
CA ALA A 608 -31.42 -19.20 -1.20
C ALA A 608 -31.89 -17.84 -1.74
N HIS A 609 -31.23 -16.75 -1.36
CA HIS A 609 -31.54 -15.41 -1.88
C HIS A 609 -31.39 -15.33 -3.40
N ARG A 610 -30.39 -16.02 -3.97
CA ARG A 610 -30.22 -16.09 -5.44
C ARG A 610 -31.31 -16.89 -6.13
N ALA A 611 -31.71 -18.02 -5.56
CA ALA A 611 -32.82 -18.79 -6.09
C ALA A 611 -34.12 -17.97 -6.12
N GLU A 612 -34.35 -17.12 -5.11
CA GLU A 612 -35.49 -16.18 -5.06
C GLU A 612 -35.34 -15.03 -6.08
N ALA A 613 -34.15 -14.46 -6.24
CA ALA A 613 -33.87 -13.42 -7.23
C ALA A 613 -34.04 -13.94 -8.67
N SER A 614 -33.52 -15.14 -8.97
CA SER A 614 -33.68 -15.81 -10.27
C SER A 614 -35.16 -16.16 -10.56
N ALA A 615 -35.97 -16.46 -9.55
CA ALA A 615 -37.41 -16.71 -9.71
C ALA A 615 -38.23 -15.43 -9.95
N THR A 616 -37.71 -14.25 -9.61
CA THR A 616 -38.39 -12.95 -9.75
C THR A 616 -37.90 -12.15 -10.96
N ALA A 617 -36.73 -12.45 -11.49
CA ALA A 617 -36.15 -11.90 -12.71
C ALA A 617 -36.80 -12.50 -13.99
N SER A 618 -38.02 -12.04 -14.31
CA SER A 618 -38.61 -12.19 -15.65
C SER A 618 -38.89 -10.84 -16.34
N GLY A 619 -38.25 -9.77 -15.86
CA GLY A 619 -38.20 -8.47 -16.52
C GLY A 619 -36.75 -8.04 -16.61
N GLY A 620 -36.26 -7.85 -17.83
CA GLY A 620 -34.87 -7.47 -18.11
C GLY A 620 -34.56 -6.07 -17.60
N ASP A 621 -33.48 -6.00 -16.83
CA ASP A 621 -32.50 -4.93 -16.84
C ASP A 621 -31.21 -5.57 -16.32
N GLU A 622 -30.17 -5.56 -17.16
CA GLU A 622 -28.82 -6.02 -16.84
C GLU A 622 -28.16 -4.98 -15.94
N ASP A 623 -28.20 -5.20 -14.63
CA ASP A 623 -27.39 -4.47 -13.66
C ASP A 623 -26.27 -5.39 -13.15
N ASN A 624 -25.07 -5.14 -13.65
CA ASN A 624 -23.84 -5.82 -13.26
C ASN A 624 -23.39 -5.31 -11.89
N GLY A 625 -23.70 -6.08 -10.85
CA GLY A 625 -23.15 -5.86 -9.52
C GLY A 625 -23.98 -6.50 -8.44
N ALA A 626 -23.94 -7.84 -8.33
CA ALA A 626 -24.40 -8.50 -7.13
C ALA A 626 -23.48 -8.09 -5.97
N GLU A 627 -23.79 -6.97 -5.30
CA GLU A 627 -23.17 -6.54 -4.05
C GLU A 627 -23.30 -7.70 -3.05
N GLU A 628 -22.17 -8.33 -2.72
CA GLU A 628 -22.09 -9.20 -1.57
C GLU A 628 -22.43 -8.35 -0.33
N HIS A 629 -23.45 -8.79 0.40
CA HIS A 629 -23.79 -8.24 1.70
C HIS A 629 -22.52 -8.16 2.56
N ASP A 630 -22.04 -6.94 2.82
CA ASP A 630 -20.89 -6.62 3.67
C ASP A 630 -21.22 -6.85 5.15
N ASN A 631 -21.66 -8.06 5.47
CA ASN A 631 -21.48 -8.64 6.79
C ASN A 631 -20.16 -9.38 6.71
N ALA A 632 -19.06 -8.72 7.11
CA ALA A 632 -17.75 -9.33 7.23
C ALA A 632 -17.88 -10.75 7.80
N LEU A 633 -17.44 -11.75 7.03
CA LEU A 633 -17.42 -13.13 7.48
C LEU A 633 -16.66 -13.20 8.82
N PRO A 634 -17.10 -14.03 9.77
CA PRO A 634 -16.39 -14.16 11.04
C PRO A 634 -14.93 -14.58 10.77
N GLU A 635 -13.99 -14.06 11.55
CA GLU A 635 -12.62 -14.59 11.52
C GLU A 635 -12.61 -16.01 12.11
N ASP A 636 -11.78 -16.90 11.56
CA ASP A 636 -11.60 -18.25 12.12
C ASP A 636 -10.91 -18.16 13.49
N PRO A 637 -11.60 -18.50 14.60
CA PRO A 637 -11.05 -18.40 15.95
C PRO A 637 -9.77 -19.25 16.15
N ARG A 638 -9.58 -20.29 15.33
CA ARG A 638 -8.38 -21.15 15.37
C ARG A 638 -7.10 -20.41 14.98
N ARG A 639 -7.20 -19.20 14.39
CA ARG A 639 -6.05 -18.36 14.01
C ARG A 639 -5.12 -18.06 15.18
N ALA A 640 -5.64 -17.93 16.40
CA ALA A 640 -4.84 -17.66 17.60
C ALA A 640 -3.85 -18.80 17.92
N ASP A 641 -4.29 -20.05 17.75
CA ASP A 641 -3.49 -21.24 18.07
C ASP A 641 -2.79 -21.87 16.85
N ALA A 642 -3.09 -21.38 15.64
CA ALA A 642 -2.55 -21.89 14.38
C ALA A 642 -1.02 -22.01 14.35
N PRO A 643 -0.22 -21.08 14.91
CA PRO A 643 1.24 -21.27 15.00
C PRO A 643 1.66 -22.48 15.84
N THR A 644 0.95 -22.75 16.94
CA THR A 644 1.21 -23.89 17.84
C THR A 644 0.90 -25.20 17.13
N VAL A 645 -0.27 -25.29 16.49
CA VAL A 645 -0.70 -26.50 15.78
C VAL A 645 0.17 -26.77 14.55
N LEU A 646 0.62 -25.73 13.85
CA LEU A 646 1.57 -25.88 12.75
C LEU A 646 2.92 -26.43 13.23
N GLN A 647 3.43 -25.93 14.36
CA GLN A 647 4.65 -26.49 14.94
C GLN A 647 4.46 -27.96 15.35
N LEU A 648 3.29 -28.32 15.90
CA LEU A 648 2.96 -29.72 16.19
C LEU A 648 2.92 -30.56 14.91
N ALA A 649 2.35 -30.05 13.82
CA ALA A 649 2.33 -30.71 12.51
C ALA A 649 3.76 -30.98 12.01
N ARG A 650 4.71 -30.05 12.20
CA ARG A 650 6.14 -30.26 11.87
C ARG A 650 6.74 -31.39 12.70
N VAL A 651 6.48 -31.43 14.00
CA VAL A 651 6.95 -32.52 14.90
C VAL A 651 6.38 -33.86 14.46
N VAL A 652 5.07 -33.93 14.17
CA VAL A 652 4.39 -35.13 13.67
C VAL A 652 4.96 -35.58 12.32
N SER A 653 5.18 -34.63 11.42
CA SER A 653 5.72 -34.87 10.08
C SER A 653 7.09 -35.53 10.12
N HIS A 654 7.97 -35.08 11.03
CA HIS A 654 9.33 -35.57 11.20
C HIS A 654 9.40 -37.08 11.47
N TRP A 655 8.41 -37.66 12.14
CA TRP A 655 8.41 -39.09 12.48
C TRP A 655 8.12 -40.03 11.30
N ALA A 656 7.66 -39.51 10.16
CA ALA A 656 7.30 -40.31 8.97
C ALA A 656 6.32 -41.47 9.25
N ASP A 657 5.47 -41.34 10.28
CA ASP A 657 4.51 -42.37 10.72
C ASP A 657 3.06 -42.02 10.31
N GLU A 658 2.27 -42.99 9.84
CA GLU A 658 0.87 -42.80 9.41
C GLU A 658 -0.11 -42.76 10.58
N GLU A 659 0.14 -43.56 11.63
CA GLU A 659 -0.78 -43.66 12.76
C GLU A 659 -0.77 -42.36 13.57
N LEU A 660 0.43 -41.83 13.85
CA LEU A 660 0.60 -40.54 14.51
C LEU A 660 0.00 -39.40 13.69
N ALA A 661 0.22 -39.38 12.36
CA ALA A 661 -0.37 -38.38 11.48
C ALA A 661 -1.91 -38.44 11.49
N THR A 662 -2.48 -39.65 11.44
CA THR A 662 -3.93 -39.85 11.52
C THR A 662 -4.51 -39.35 12.84
N ARG A 663 -3.87 -39.67 13.97
CA ARG A 663 -4.27 -39.19 15.30
C ARG A 663 -4.21 -37.66 15.38
N PHE A 664 -3.12 -37.06 14.89
CA PHE A 664 -2.97 -35.61 14.83
C PHE A 664 -4.09 -34.96 14.01
N ARG A 665 -4.35 -35.43 12.78
CA ARG A 665 -5.42 -34.91 11.90
C ARG A 665 -6.80 -34.97 12.53
N GLN A 666 -7.12 -36.09 13.19
CA GLN A 666 -8.41 -36.28 13.85
C GLN A 666 -8.60 -35.27 14.98
N ARG A 667 -7.53 -34.93 15.71
CA ARG A 667 -7.52 -33.94 16.80
C ARG A 667 -7.48 -32.50 16.31
N PHE A 668 -6.75 -32.25 15.24
CA PHE A 668 -6.50 -30.93 14.70
C PHE A 668 -6.90 -30.93 13.23
N ALA A 669 -8.19 -30.87 12.91
CA ALA A 669 -8.64 -30.77 11.53
C ALA A 669 -8.05 -29.50 10.88
N PHE A 670 -7.61 -29.59 9.61
CA PHE A 670 -6.96 -28.46 8.95
C PHE A 670 -7.90 -27.25 8.83
N ALA A 671 -7.35 -26.05 8.96
CA ALA A 671 -8.08 -24.79 8.99
C ALA A 671 -7.54 -23.85 7.89
N PRO A 672 -8.06 -23.93 6.65
CA PRO A 672 -7.49 -23.17 5.52
C PRO A 672 -7.49 -21.66 5.77
N ASP A 673 -8.56 -21.12 6.35
CA ASP A 673 -8.70 -19.67 6.57
C ASP A 673 -7.78 -19.17 7.69
N ALA A 674 -7.47 -20.01 8.69
CA ALA A 674 -6.46 -19.70 9.71
C ALA A 674 -5.03 -19.67 9.14
N TYR A 675 -4.78 -20.34 8.01
CA TYR A 675 -3.46 -20.41 7.36
C TYR A 675 -3.34 -19.61 6.05
N VAL A 676 -4.37 -18.84 5.66
CA VAL A 676 -4.43 -18.16 4.35
C VAL A 676 -3.22 -17.24 4.10
N ALA A 677 -2.85 -16.40 5.08
CA ALA A 677 -1.71 -15.49 4.95
C ALA A 677 -0.39 -16.23 4.81
N ARG A 678 -0.24 -17.35 5.54
CA ARG A 678 0.94 -18.22 5.46
C ARG A 678 1.03 -18.92 4.12
N ALA A 679 -0.09 -19.43 3.61
CA ALA A 679 -0.17 -20.09 2.31
C ALA A 679 0.17 -19.12 1.17
N ALA A 680 -0.32 -17.87 1.23
CA ALA A 680 -0.01 -16.83 0.26
C ALA A 680 1.48 -16.48 0.23
N GLN A 681 2.13 -16.44 1.40
CA GLN A 681 3.55 -16.09 1.51
C GLN A 681 4.49 -17.25 1.12
N ALA A 682 4.19 -18.46 1.57
CA ALA A 682 5.12 -19.59 1.52
C ALA A 682 4.72 -20.71 0.53
N GLY A 683 3.50 -20.69 0.00
CA GLY A 683 2.94 -21.66 -0.94
C GLY A 683 3.86 -21.96 -2.13
N GLN A 684 3.98 -23.24 -2.47
CA GLN A 684 4.51 -23.71 -3.75
C GLN A 684 3.35 -24.22 -4.60
N PHE A 685 3.25 -23.81 -5.86
CA PHE A 685 2.26 -24.35 -6.79
C PHE A 685 2.34 -25.89 -6.87
N ILE A 686 1.21 -26.59 -6.95
CA ILE A 686 1.17 -28.05 -7.12
C ILE A 686 0.27 -28.41 -8.30
N GLY A 687 0.83 -28.94 -9.37
CA GLY A 687 0.04 -29.40 -10.50
C GLY A 687 0.85 -29.61 -11.77
N PRO A 688 0.47 -30.53 -12.65
CA PRO A 688 -0.68 -31.42 -12.54
C PRO A 688 -0.45 -32.58 -11.54
N VAL A 689 -1.50 -33.33 -11.25
CA VAL A 689 -1.53 -34.46 -10.30
C VAL A 689 -2.08 -35.70 -11.00
N PHE A 690 -1.45 -36.86 -10.78
CA PHE A 690 -1.87 -38.15 -11.34
C PHE A 690 -1.93 -39.23 -10.26
N VAL A 691 -3.12 -39.78 -10.05
CA VAL A 691 -3.38 -40.93 -9.18
C VAL A 691 -3.13 -42.22 -9.97
N LEU A 692 -2.27 -43.08 -9.44
CA LEU A 692 -1.94 -44.39 -10.00
C LEU A 692 -2.90 -45.47 -9.44
N ASP A 693 -2.97 -46.61 -10.12
CA ASP A 693 -3.88 -47.72 -9.75
C ASP A 693 -3.55 -48.37 -8.39
N ASP A 694 -2.37 -48.09 -7.83
CA ASP A 694 -1.89 -48.59 -6.53
C ASP A 694 -1.87 -47.51 -5.43
N ASP A 695 -2.73 -46.48 -5.55
CA ASP A 695 -2.90 -45.36 -4.58
C ASP A 695 -1.68 -44.43 -4.45
N ARG A 696 -0.61 -44.67 -5.22
CA ARG A 696 0.49 -43.71 -5.37
C ARG A 696 0.04 -42.49 -6.14
N VAL A 697 0.63 -41.34 -5.83
CA VAL A 697 0.35 -40.07 -6.51
C VAL A 697 1.63 -39.48 -7.07
N VAL A 698 1.58 -39.04 -8.33
CA VAL A 698 2.65 -38.28 -8.96
C VAL A 698 2.20 -36.84 -9.11
N ALA A 699 2.97 -35.89 -8.59
CA ALA A 699 2.65 -34.47 -8.66
C ALA A 699 3.87 -33.65 -9.06
N ARG A 700 3.65 -32.52 -9.72
CA ARG A 700 4.67 -31.49 -9.92
C ARG A 700 4.55 -30.43 -8.83
N ILE A 701 5.67 -30.13 -8.16
CA ILE A 701 5.81 -29.03 -7.20
C ILE A 701 6.56 -27.90 -7.90
N GLY A 702 6.06 -26.67 -7.82
CA GLY A 702 6.52 -25.50 -8.59
C GLY A 702 5.79 -25.38 -9.94
N ALA A 703 5.57 -24.16 -10.40
CA ALA A 703 4.95 -23.90 -11.69
C ALA A 703 5.88 -24.35 -12.82
N ALA A 704 5.35 -24.65 -14.00
CA ALA A 704 6.16 -25.18 -15.10
C ALA A 704 7.32 -24.26 -15.54
N HIS A 705 7.19 -22.95 -15.28
CA HIS A 705 8.19 -21.93 -15.58
C HIS A 705 9.21 -21.72 -14.46
N ASP A 706 8.98 -22.26 -13.27
CA ASP A 706 9.90 -22.10 -12.14
C ASP A 706 11.15 -22.97 -12.32
N GLY A 707 12.33 -22.39 -12.09
CA GLY A 707 13.60 -23.12 -12.20
C GLY A 707 13.77 -24.26 -11.19
N ASP A 708 13.00 -24.25 -10.09
CA ASP A 708 12.98 -25.29 -9.05
C ASP A 708 11.81 -26.27 -9.16
N ALA A 709 11.05 -26.20 -10.26
CA ALA A 709 9.94 -27.10 -10.55
C ALA A 709 10.42 -28.56 -10.64
N ARG A 710 9.71 -29.46 -9.96
CA ARG A 710 10.14 -30.85 -9.78
C ARG A 710 8.98 -31.81 -9.63
N TRP A 711 9.15 -33.00 -10.18
CA TRP A 711 8.20 -34.10 -10.03
C TRP A 711 8.50 -34.92 -8.78
N VAL A 712 7.46 -35.29 -8.05
CA VAL A 712 7.54 -36.14 -6.85
C VAL A 712 6.56 -37.30 -6.95
N LEU A 713 6.99 -38.48 -6.52
CA LEU A 713 6.14 -39.64 -6.26
C LEU A 713 5.83 -39.69 -4.77
N LEU A 714 4.56 -39.69 -4.42
CA LEU A 714 4.05 -39.78 -3.06
C LEU A 714 3.44 -41.15 -2.82
N HIS A 715 3.82 -41.78 -1.72
CA HIS A 715 3.29 -43.08 -1.31
C HIS A 715 3.34 -43.21 0.22
N GLY A 716 2.18 -43.34 0.86
CA GLY A 716 2.10 -43.32 2.33
C GLY A 716 2.71 -42.03 2.88
N THR A 717 3.80 -42.16 3.65
CA THR A 717 4.55 -41.05 4.26
C THR A 717 5.80 -40.65 3.48
N GLU A 718 6.11 -41.36 2.39
CA GLU A 718 7.29 -41.15 1.58
C GLU A 718 7.00 -40.15 0.45
N HIS A 719 7.96 -39.26 0.20
CA HIS A 719 8.00 -38.41 -0.98
C HIS A 719 9.34 -38.62 -1.69
N THR A 720 9.31 -39.05 -2.95
CA THR A 720 10.51 -39.37 -3.72
C THR A 720 10.62 -38.45 -4.94
N PRO A 721 11.66 -37.63 -5.06
CA PRO A 721 11.90 -36.83 -6.26
C PRO A 721 12.11 -37.70 -7.51
N LEU A 722 11.58 -37.25 -8.64
CA LEU A 722 11.69 -37.90 -9.95
C LEU A 722 12.46 -36.99 -10.94
N PRO A 723 13.78 -36.81 -10.78
CA PRO A 723 14.56 -35.80 -11.53
C PRO A 723 14.69 -36.10 -13.03
N ALA A 724 14.42 -37.34 -13.44
CA ALA A 724 14.44 -37.74 -14.85
C ALA A 724 13.19 -37.29 -15.63
N ILE A 725 12.13 -36.88 -14.94
CA ILE A 725 10.87 -36.45 -15.56
C ILE A 725 10.86 -34.92 -15.61
N ARG A 726 10.64 -34.38 -16.81
CA ARG A 726 10.42 -32.95 -17.08
C ARG A 726 8.96 -32.64 -17.41
N GLY A 727 8.21 -33.62 -17.89
CA GLY A 727 6.76 -33.53 -18.05
C GLY A 727 6.09 -34.91 -18.01
N LEU A 728 4.83 -34.93 -17.63
CA LEU A 728 4.04 -36.15 -17.50
C LEU A 728 2.60 -35.89 -17.95
N GLY A 729 2.01 -36.89 -18.61
CA GLY A 729 0.63 -36.89 -19.09
C GLY A 729 -0.02 -38.27 -18.98
N ARG A 730 -1.35 -38.30 -19.02
CA ARG A 730 -2.14 -39.54 -19.00
C ARG A 730 -3.31 -39.45 -19.99
N SER A 731 -3.62 -40.55 -20.67
CA SER A 731 -4.73 -40.62 -21.62
C SER A 731 -6.09 -40.56 -20.92
N PRO A 732 -7.16 -40.16 -21.63
CA PRO A 732 -8.51 -40.14 -21.08
C PRO A 732 -8.96 -41.49 -20.48
N ASP A 733 -8.61 -42.61 -21.11
CA ASP A 733 -8.93 -43.96 -20.61
C ASP A 733 -8.01 -44.45 -19.48
N ARG A 734 -7.04 -43.62 -19.07
CA ARG A 734 -6.03 -43.84 -18.02
C ARG A 734 -5.01 -44.94 -18.31
N ARG A 735 -5.03 -45.57 -19.48
CA ARG A 735 -4.15 -46.72 -19.80
C ARG A 735 -2.80 -46.33 -20.37
N CYS A 736 -2.69 -45.17 -20.99
CA CYS A 736 -1.45 -44.68 -21.58
C CYS A 736 -0.88 -43.52 -20.75
N PHE A 737 0.41 -43.57 -20.46
CA PHE A 737 1.16 -42.49 -19.83
C PHE A 737 2.20 -41.94 -20.81
N ALA A 738 2.40 -40.62 -20.81
CA ALA A 738 3.43 -39.95 -21.60
C ALA A 738 4.46 -39.32 -20.65
N GLN A 739 5.75 -39.59 -20.84
CA GLN A 739 6.84 -39.05 -20.04
C GLN A 739 7.78 -38.24 -20.93
N CYS A 740 8.13 -37.04 -20.49
CA CYS A 740 9.08 -36.14 -21.15
C CYS A 740 10.37 -36.11 -20.31
N ASP A 741 11.52 -36.43 -20.90
CA ASP A 741 12.84 -36.37 -20.25
C ASP A 741 13.56 -35.02 -20.49
N GLY A 742 12.92 -34.11 -21.23
CA GLY A 742 13.48 -32.83 -21.69
C GLY A 742 14.09 -32.91 -23.10
N LEU A 743 14.20 -34.09 -23.69
CA LEU A 743 14.67 -34.30 -25.06
C LEU A 743 13.61 -34.95 -25.94
N HIS A 744 12.87 -35.92 -25.39
CA HIS A 744 11.84 -36.66 -26.08
C HIS A 744 10.63 -36.88 -25.17
N ILE A 745 9.47 -37.12 -25.79
CA ILE A 745 8.32 -37.71 -25.12
C ILE A 745 8.26 -39.20 -25.47
N THR A 746 8.09 -40.06 -24.48
CA THR A 746 7.79 -41.49 -24.67
C THR A 746 6.44 -41.83 -24.10
N THR A 747 5.66 -42.63 -24.83
CA THR A 747 4.38 -43.17 -24.36
C THR A 747 4.54 -44.60 -23.86
N HIS A 748 3.80 -44.97 -22.83
CA HIS A 748 3.90 -46.25 -22.12
C HIS A 748 2.53 -46.82 -21.81
N HIS A 749 2.40 -48.15 -21.86
CA HIS A 749 1.20 -48.83 -21.38
C HIS A 749 1.25 -48.96 -19.84
N GLY A 750 0.56 -48.06 -19.14
CA GLY A 750 0.63 -47.90 -17.69
C GLY A 750 1.88 -47.14 -17.21
N TRP A 751 1.90 -46.79 -15.92
CA TRP A 751 3.02 -46.08 -15.30
C TRP A 751 4.32 -46.90 -15.38
N ASN A 752 5.36 -46.34 -16.03
CA ASN A 752 6.64 -47.01 -16.29
C ASN A 752 6.53 -48.37 -17.01
N GLY A 753 5.46 -48.57 -17.79
CA GLY A 753 5.28 -49.78 -18.61
C GLY A 753 6.18 -49.82 -19.85
N PRO A 754 5.99 -50.82 -20.73
CA PRO A 754 6.70 -50.89 -22.01
C PRO A 754 6.46 -49.65 -22.88
N VAL A 755 7.51 -49.15 -23.53
CA VAL A 755 7.43 -48.03 -24.47
C VAL A 755 6.59 -48.43 -25.68
N ILE A 756 5.61 -47.59 -26.03
CA ILE A 756 4.75 -47.71 -27.20
C ILE A 756 5.37 -46.94 -28.38
N ALA A 757 5.67 -45.65 -28.17
CA ALA A 757 6.25 -44.76 -29.17
C ALA A 757 7.14 -43.67 -28.54
N GLN A 758 7.93 -43.03 -29.39
CA GLN A 758 8.81 -41.90 -29.04
C GLN A 758 8.53 -40.73 -30.00
N PHE A 759 8.47 -39.53 -29.45
CA PHE A 759 8.13 -38.29 -30.13
C PHE A 759 9.22 -37.24 -29.89
N ALA A 760 9.50 -36.44 -30.92
CA ALA A 760 10.36 -35.28 -30.78
C ALA A 760 9.59 -34.11 -30.14
N LEU A 761 10.29 -33.27 -29.38
CA LEU A 761 9.73 -32.04 -28.87
C LEU A 761 9.59 -30.98 -29.99
N PRO A 762 8.56 -30.12 -29.94
CA PRO A 762 8.50 -28.94 -30.77
C PRO A 762 9.67 -28.00 -30.46
N ARG A 763 9.97 -27.13 -31.42
CA ARG A 763 10.98 -26.06 -31.30
C ARG A 763 10.34 -24.71 -31.01
N GLY A 764 9.02 -24.61 -31.19
CA GLY A 764 8.24 -23.41 -30.89
C GLY A 764 7.88 -22.59 -32.13
N ASN A 765 8.51 -22.87 -33.27
CA ASN A 765 8.34 -22.13 -34.53
C ASN A 765 7.81 -22.98 -35.69
N GLU A 766 7.30 -24.18 -35.41
CA GLU A 766 6.67 -25.04 -36.40
C GLU A 766 5.43 -24.37 -37.01
N GLY A 767 5.24 -24.51 -38.33
CA GLY A 767 4.01 -24.07 -39.01
C GLY A 767 3.79 -22.56 -39.08
N LEU A 768 4.74 -21.73 -38.61
CA LEU A 768 4.61 -20.28 -38.66
C LEU A 768 4.82 -19.74 -40.08
N PRO A 769 4.05 -18.74 -40.52
CA PRO A 769 4.25 -18.14 -41.81
C PRO A 769 5.44 -17.15 -41.80
N PRO A 770 6.01 -16.80 -42.98
CA PRO A 770 7.26 -16.03 -43.07
C PRO A 770 7.24 -14.65 -42.41
N GLN A 771 6.07 -14.04 -42.25
CA GLN A 771 5.90 -12.74 -41.59
C GLN A 771 6.08 -12.79 -40.07
N VAL A 772 5.95 -13.96 -39.43
CA VAL A 772 6.17 -14.12 -37.98
C VAL A 772 7.65 -14.37 -37.73
N GLN A 773 8.39 -13.30 -37.43
CA GLN A 773 9.84 -13.34 -37.26
C GLN A 773 10.27 -13.82 -35.87
N VAL A 774 9.90 -15.04 -35.51
CA VAL A 774 10.32 -15.68 -34.25
C VAL A 774 11.23 -16.87 -34.50
N SER A 775 12.14 -17.10 -33.57
CA SER A 775 13.13 -18.16 -33.57
C SER A 775 12.65 -19.36 -32.77
N ALA A 776 13.34 -20.49 -32.94
CA ALA A 776 13.21 -21.62 -32.02
C ALA A 776 13.88 -21.27 -30.68
N GLY A 777 13.33 -21.73 -29.56
CA GLY A 777 13.93 -21.48 -28.25
C GLY A 777 13.40 -22.37 -27.14
N PRO A 778 13.90 -22.18 -25.90
CA PRO A 778 13.61 -23.06 -24.76
C PRO A 778 12.11 -23.19 -24.44
N LEU A 779 11.33 -22.12 -24.63
CA LEU A 779 9.88 -22.16 -24.43
C LEU A 779 9.18 -23.21 -25.30
N GLY A 780 9.65 -23.40 -26.55
CA GLY A 780 9.10 -24.39 -27.46
C GLY A 780 9.39 -25.83 -27.03
N GLN A 781 10.40 -26.06 -26.19
CA GLN A 781 10.76 -27.40 -25.70
C GLN A 781 10.14 -27.73 -24.33
N ARG A 782 9.40 -26.79 -23.72
CA ARG A 782 8.75 -27.05 -22.44
C ARG A 782 7.64 -28.09 -22.57
N CYS A 783 7.44 -28.81 -21.47
CA CYS A 783 6.46 -29.89 -21.34
C CYS A 783 5.42 -29.50 -20.27
N ASP A 784 4.69 -28.39 -20.49
CA ASP A 784 3.83 -27.78 -19.46
C ASP A 784 2.60 -28.65 -19.16
N GLU A 785 2.00 -29.23 -20.19
CA GLU A 785 0.89 -30.20 -20.12
C GLU A 785 0.94 -31.18 -21.29
N ILE A 786 0.71 -32.47 -21.02
CA ILE A 786 0.80 -33.55 -22.00
C ILE A 786 -0.46 -34.42 -21.91
N ILE A 787 -1.10 -34.71 -23.04
CA ILE A 787 -2.24 -35.64 -23.12
C ILE A 787 -1.97 -36.67 -24.23
N PRO A 788 -1.53 -37.90 -23.91
CA PRO A 788 -1.44 -38.95 -24.92
C PRO A 788 -2.83 -39.42 -25.34
N PHE A 789 -2.95 -39.80 -26.61
CA PHE A 789 -4.08 -40.58 -27.09
C PHE A 789 -4.05 -41.98 -26.46
N ASN A 790 -5.20 -42.62 -26.31
CA ASN A 790 -5.41 -43.93 -25.70
C ASN A 790 -4.55 -45.03 -26.37
N ASP A 791 -4.27 -44.91 -27.67
CA ASP A 791 -3.40 -45.84 -28.40
C ASP A 791 -1.90 -45.62 -28.17
N GLY A 792 -1.52 -44.49 -27.55
CA GLY A 792 -0.15 -44.08 -27.30
C GLY A 792 0.64 -43.70 -28.57
N LEU A 793 0.00 -43.58 -29.73
CA LEU A 793 0.64 -43.29 -31.02
C LEU A 793 0.52 -41.82 -31.43
N ARG A 794 -0.20 -41.01 -30.66
CA ARG A 794 -0.31 -39.56 -30.80
C ARG A 794 -0.25 -38.90 -29.42
N VAL A 795 0.27 -37.69 -29.37
CA VAL A 795 0.36 -36.91 -28.12
C VAL A 795 -0.03 -35.46 -28.40
N LEU A 796 -0.90 -34.90 -27.57
CA LEU A 796 -1.07 -33.46 -27.45
C LEU A 796 -0.07 -32.90 -26.44
N LEU A 797 0.58 -31.82 -26.81
CA LEU A 797 1.52 -31.09 -25.97
C LEU A 797 1.16 -29.61 -26.00
N ARG A 798 0.99 -29.03 -24.82
CA ARG A 798 0.92 -27.58 -24.62
C ARG A 798 2.22 -27.08 -24.02
N ASN A 799 2.72 -25.97 -24.56
CA ASN A 799 3.80 -25.17 -23.99
C ASN A 799 3.53 -23.68 -24.27
N PRO A 800 4.36 -22.73 -23.80
CA PRO A 800 4.09 -21.30 -23.97
C PRO A 800 4.04 -20.82 -25.42
N THR A 801 4.50 -21.62 -26.39
CA THR A 801 4.46 -21.25 -27.81
C THR A 801 3.21 -21.77 -28.52
N GLY A 802 2.37 -22.59 -27.88
CA GLY A 802 1.13 -23.11 -28.49
C GLY A 802 0.76 -24.54 -28.10
N VAL A 803 -0.22 -25.09 -28.82
CA VAL A 803 -0.67 -26.49 -28.70
C VAL A 803 -0.25 -27.29 -29.93
N TYR A 804 0.32 -28.47 -29.73
CA TYR A 804 0.91 -29.30 -30.77
C TYR A 804 0.35 -30.73 -30.74
N LEU A 805 0.13 -31.30 -31.93
CA LEU A 805 -0.10 -32.72 -32.15
C LEU A 805 1.20 -33.37 -32.62
N LEU A 806 1.65 -34.38 -31.88
CA LEU A 806 2.90 -35.08 -32.13
C LEU A 806 2.65 -36.48 -32.71
N HIS A 807 3.45 -36.84 -33.70
CA HIS A 807 3.48 -38.15 -34.34
C HIS A 807 4.85 -38.83 -34.20
N PRO A 808 4.93 -40.17 -34.18
CA PRO A 808 6.22 -40.86 -34.07
C PRO A 808 7.04 -40.65 -35.34
N ALA A 809 8.33 -40.33 -35.18
CA ALA A 809 9.24 -39.98 -36.28
C ALA A 809 9.34 -41.05 -37.39
N ASN A 810 9.03 -42.32 -37.09
CA ASN A 810 9.27 -43.47 -37.99
C ASN A 810 8.04 -43.90 -38.83
N ARG A 811 6.94 -43.13 -38.87
CA ARG A 811 5.68 -43.57 -39.51
C ARG A 811 5.22 -42.83 -40.77
N GLY A 812 6.08 -42.02 -41.40
CA GLY A 812 5.80 -41.49 -42.74
C GLY A 812 4.75 -40.37 -42.81
N ALA A 813 4.49 -39.68 -41.70
CA ALA A 813 3.81 -38.38 -41.73
C ALA A 813 4.74 -37.32 -42.34
N ASP A 814 4.19 -36.35 -43.08
CA ASP A 814 4.96 -35.30 -43.77
C ASP A 814 5.73 -34.38 -42.78
N SER A 815 5.26 -34.28 -41.52
CA SER A 815 5.97 -33.67 -40.38
C SER A 815 5.63 -34.42 -39.08
N PRO A 816 6.60 -34.73 -38.20
CA PRO A 816 6.36 -35.39 -36.90
C PRO A 816 5.73 -34.46 -35.85
N VAL A 817 5.71 -33.15 -36.10
CA VAL A 817 5.16 -32.13 -35.20
C VAL A 817 4.21 -31.25 -36.01
N GLN A 818 2.97 -31.12 -35.56
CA GLN A 818 1.94 -30.26 -36.13
C GLN A 818 1.46 -29.26 -35.07
N ARG A 819 1.50 -27.96 -35.39
CA ARG A 819 0.85 -26.94 -34.54
C ARG A 819 -0.66 -27.01 -34.75
N LEU A 820 -1.40 -27.15 -33.65
CA LEU A 820 -2.86 -27.11 -33.63
C LEU A 820 -3.40 -25.75 -33.23
N HIS A 821 -2.65 -24.97 -32.42
CA HIS A 821 -3.03 -23.64 -32.00
C HIS A 821 -1.79 -22.78 -31.72
N PRO A 822 -1.74 -21.52 -32.19
CA PRO A 822 -2.65 -20.89 -33.16
C PRO A 822 -2.48 -21.44 -34.58
N GLN A 823 -3.56 -21.44 -35.37
CA GLN A 823 -3.54 -21.88 -36.79
C GLN A 823 -3.50 -20.70 -37.77
N THR A 824 -4.04 -19.55 -37.38
CA THR A 824 -4.14 -18.34 -38.20
C THR A 824 -3.20 -17.26 -37.68
N PHE A 825 -2.55 -16.54 -38.61
CA PHE A 825 -1.56 -15.50 -38.31
C PHE A 825 -1.72 -14.35 -39.31
N GLU A 826 -2.62 -13.43 -39.01
CA GLU A 826 -2.86 -12.22 -39.81
C GLU A 826 -1.75 -11.19 -39.57
N GLU A 827 -1.42 -10.35 -40.56
CA GLU A 827 -0.30 -9.39 -40.46
C GLU A 827 -0.42 -8.48 -39.23
N ASP A 828 -1.63 -8.02 -38.92
CA ASP A 828 -1.97 -7.22 -37.74
C ASP A 828 -2.79 -8.01 -36.68
N GLY A 829 -2.78 -9.34 -36.76
CA GLY A 829 -3.52 -10.22 -35.84
C GLY A 829 -2.81 -10.40 -34.49
N PRO A 830 -3.50 -10.89 -33.45
CA PRO A 830 -2.96 -10.96 -32.10
C PRO A 830 -1.62 -11.71 -32.03
N TYR A 831 -1.45 -12.80 -32.78
CA TYR A 831 -0.25 -13.64 -32.73
C TYR A 831 0.96 -13.11 -33.51
N THR A 832 0.80 -12.03 -34.29
CA THR A 832 1.92 -11.30 -34.91
C THR A 832 2.31 -10.07 -34.09
N TRP A 833 1.50 -9.68 -33.11
CA TRP A 833 1.78 -8.53 -32.26
C TRP A 833 3.02 -8.78 -31.41
N PRO A 834 3.84 -7.73 -31.17
CA PRO A 834 5.01 -7.82 -30.29
C PRO A 834 4.68 -8.30 -28.88
N LYS A 835 3.45 -8.08 -28.38
CA LYS A 835 3.04 -8.53 -27.04
C LYS A 835 3.09 -10.06 -26.87
N ASN A 836 2.91 -10.81 -27.95
CA ASN A 836 2.92 -12.27 -27.97
C ASN A 836 4.30 -12.82 -28.35
N GLN A 837 5.33 -11.98 -28.24
CA GLN A 837 6.72 -12.30 -28.50
C GLN A 837 7.55 -11.95 -27.28
N MET A 838 8.54 -12.78 -26.98
CA MET A 838 9.43 -12.58 -25.84
C MET A 838 10.87 -12.80 -26.26
N ASP A 839 11.76 -11.91 -25.82
CA ASP A 839 13.19 -12.08 -26.01
C ASP A 839 13.75 -13.01 -24.92
N GLU A 840 14.44 -14.07 -25.36
CA GLU A 840 15.06 -15.10 -24.53
C GLU A 840 16.56 -15.13 -24.77
N GLU A 841 17.35 -15.31 -23.72
CA GLU A 841 18.81 -15.46 -23.83
C GLU A 841 19.16 -16.95 -23.97
N VAL A 842 19.69 -17.32 -25.14
CA VAL A 842 20.08 -18.70 -25.45
C VAL A 842 21.55 -18.72 -25.85
N ASP A 843 22.37 -19.42 -25.06
CA ASP A 843 23.83 -19.49 -25.27
C ASP A 843 24.52 -18.11 -25.37
N GLY A 844 23.94 -17.08 -24.75
CA GLY A 844 24.44 -15.69 -24.77
C GLY A 844 24.05 -14.87 -26.01
N GLU A 845 23.15 -15.38 -26.84
CA GLU A 845 22.49 -14.63 -27.91
C GLU A 845 21.01 -14.42 -27.58
N THR A 846 20.52 -13.19 -27.74
CA THR A 846 19.10 -12.85 -27.61
C THR A 846 18.34 -13.38 -28.82
N VAL A 847 17.32 -14.22 -28.58
CA VAL A 847 16.40 -14.72 -29.61
C VAL A 847 14.96 -14.35 -29.26
N THR A 848 14.21 -13.84 -30.21
CA THR A 848 12.78 -13.57 -30.05
C THR A 848 11.98 -14.84 -30.31
N VAL A 849 11.15 -15.28 -29.35
CA VAL A 849 10.30 -16.48 -29.44
C VAL A 849 8.82 -16.10 -29.31
N LEU A 850 7.92 -16.96 -29.77
CA LEU A 850 6.48 -16.80 -29.51
C LEU A 850 6.19 -17.14 -28.04
N ALA A 851 5.38 -16.31 -27.37
CA ALA A 851 4.96 -16.52 -25.99
C ALA A 851 3.47 -16.14 -25.87
N LEU A 852 2.64 -17.13 -25.56
CA LEU A 852 1.20 -17.03 -25.46
C LEU A 852 0.77 -17.32 -24.02
N ASP A 853 -0.18 -16.52 -23.53
CA ASP A 853 -0.72 -16.66 -22.18
C ASP A 853 -2.08 -17.36 -22.18
N MET A 854 -2.37 -18.04 -21.06
CA MET A 854 -3.66 -18.69 -20.79
C MET A 854 -4.06 -19.76 -21.83
N LEU A 855 -3.07 -20.40 -22.45
CA LEU A 855 -3.27 -21.55 -23.32
C LEU A 855 -3.97 -22.70 -22.59
N HIS A 856 -5.03 -23.22 -23.20
CA HIS A 856 -5.73 -24.42 -22.73
C HIS A 856 -5.89 -25.45 -23.84
N MET A 857 -5.97 -26.72 -23.45
CA MET A 857 -6.31 -27.81 -24.35
C MET A 857 -7.09 -28.91 -23.64
N ALA A 858 -7.96 -29.61 -24.36
CA ALA A 858 -8.63 -30.81 -23.88
C ALA A 858 -8.82 -31.84 -25.01
N LEU A 859 -8.86 -33.13 -24.66
CA LEU A 859 -9.11 -34.23 -25.60
C LEU A 859 -10.38 -34.97 -25.18
N SER A 860 -11.30 -35.19 -26.13
CA SER A 860 -12.53 -35.94 -25.83
C SER A 860 -12.22 -37.41 -25.48
N PRO A 861 -13.00 -38.06 -24.59
CA PRO A 861 -12.75 -39.45 -24.20
C PRO A 861 -12.73 -40.46 -25.37
N ASP A 862 -13.52 -40.18 -26.42
CA ASP A 862 -13.57 -40.96 -27.66
C ASP A 862 -12.51 -40.57 -28.70
N GLU A 863 -11.66 -39.60 -28.37
CA GLU A 863 -10.52 -39.11 -29.15
C GLU A 863 -10.88 -38.49 -30.51
N ARG A 864 -12.14 -38.09 -30.67
CA ARG A 864 -12.65 -37.49 -31.91
C ARG A 864 -12.51 -35.98 -31.97
N HIS A 865 -12.47 -35.32 -30.82
CA HIS A 865 -12.46 -33.86 -30.72
C HIS A 865 -11.34 -33.39 -29.80
N ILE A 866 -10.79 -32.23 -30.15
CA ILE A 866 -9.78 -31.52 -29.36
C ILE A 866 -10.30 -30.10 -29.15
N ALA A 867 -10.33 -29.60 -27.92
CA ALA A 867 -10.62 -28.19 -27.65
C ALA A 867 -9.31 -27.46 -27.38
N VAL A 868 -9.14 -26.25 -27.92
CA VAL A 868 -7.95 -25.40 -27.74
C VAL A 868 -8.34 -23.92 -27.67
N GLY A 869 -7.46 -23.09 -27.13
CA GLY A 869 -7.59 -21.63 -27.17
C GLY A 869 -6.56 -20.95 -26.26
N ASP A 870 -6.57 -19.62 -26.26
CA ASP A 870 -5.77 -18.74 -25.41
C ASP A 870 -6.51 -17.42 -25.12
N GLN A 871 -5.89 -16.49 -24.37
CA GLN A 871 -6.54 -15.23 -24.00
C GLN A 871 -6.92 -14.34 -25.19
N ASP A 872 -6.23 -14.46 -26.33
CA ASP A 872 -6.43 -13.65 -27.53
C ASP A 872 -7.29 -14.37 -28.60
N SER A 873 -7.94 -15.49 -28.24
CA SER A 873 -8.75 -16.31 -29.15
C SER A 873 -10.20 -16.44 -28.70
N CYS A 874 -11.01 -17.18 -29.47
CA CYS A 874 -12.23 -17.82 -28.99
C CYS A 874 -11.90 -19.23 -28.46
N HIS A 875 -12.88 -19.97 -27.95
CA HIS A 875 -12.71 -21.42 -27.75
C HIS A 875 -12.84 -22.14 -29.10
N ILE A 876 -11.87 -22.96 -29.47
CA ILE A 876 -11.82 -23.61 -30.78
C ILE A 876 -11.97 -25.12 -30.61
N LEU A 877 -12.96 -25.70 -31.28
CA LEU A 877 -13.19 -27.14 -31.35
C LEU A 877 -12.60 -27.68 -32.66
N LEU A 878 -11.65 -28.61 -32.55
CA LEU A 878 -10.99 -29.29 -33.64
C LEU A 878 -11.43 -30.76 -33.72
N ASP A 879 -11.30 -31.36 -34.90
CA ASP A 879 -11.35 -32.82 -35.05
C ASP A 879 -10.03 -33.50 -34.61
N ALA A 880 -10.01 -34.83 -34.61
CA ALA A 880 -8.85 -35.65 -34.22
C ALA A 880 -7.58 -35.47 -35.09
N HIS A 881 -7.69 -34.75 -36.20
CA HIS A 881 -6.60 -34.42 -37.12
C HIS A 881 -6.19 -32.94 -37.06
N GLY A 882 -6.87 -32.14 -36.24
CA GLY A 882 -6.59 -30.73 -36.03
C GLY A 882 -7.35 -29.78 -36.95
N ALA A 883 -8.35 -30.25 -37.72
CA ALA A 883 -9.18 -29.36 -38.53
C ALA A 883 -10.25 -28.69 -37.68
N VAL A 884 -10.48 -27.39 -37.87
CA VAL A 884 -11.52 -26.63 -37.15
C VAL A 884 -12.91 -27.18 -37.49
N ALA A 885 -13.63 -27.59 -36.45
CA ALA A 885 -15.01 -28.06 -36.52
C ALA A 885 -16.00 -26.96 -36.09
N ALA A 886 -15.65 -26.17 -35.08
CA ALA A 886 -16.44 -25.05 -34.57
C ALA A 886 -15.56 -24.06 -33.78
N GLU A 887 -16.04 -22.82 -33.68
CA GLU A 887 -15.48 -21.73 -32.87
C GLU A 887 -16.61 -21.21 -31.98
N HIS A 888 -16.31 -20.92 -30.72
CA HIS A 888 -17.28 -20.49 -29.71
C HIS A 888 -16.74 -19.26 -28.99
N GLU A 889 -17.48 -18.16 -29.04
CA GLU A 889 -17.09 -16.92 -28.36
C GLU A 889 -17.04 -17.12 -26.83
N PRO A 890 -16.07 -16.48 -26.14
CA PRO A 890 -16.00 -16.54 -24.69
C PRO A 890 -17.11 -15.71 -24.04
N LEU A 891 -17.63 -16.19 -22.91
CA LEU A 891 -18.64 -15.46 -22.11
C LEU A 891 -18.04 -14.31 -21.26
N SER A 892 -16.72 -14.16 -21.26
CA SER A 892 -15.96 -13.15 -20.52
C SER A 892 -14.71 -12.78 -21.32
N SER A 893 -13.83 -11.93 -20.78
CA SER A 893 -12.75 -11.32 -21.56
C SER A 893 -11.73 -12.31 -22.14
N TYR A 894 -11.34 -13.35 -21.37
CA TYR A 894 -10.22 -14.22 -21.76
C TYR A 894 -10.59 -15.70 -21.63
N PRO A 895 -10.69 -16.48 -22.73
CA PRO A 895 -10.77 -17.94 -22.68
C PRO A 895 -9.59 -18.50 -21.88
N HIS A 896 -9.87 -19.41 -20.95
CA HIS A 896 -8.86 -19.86 -19.99
C HIS A 896 -8.81 -21.36 -19.76
N HIS A 897 -9.94 -22.06 -19.79
CA HIS A 897 -9.99 -23.49 -19.45
C HIS A 897 -11.08 -24.22 -20.25
N ALA A 898 -10.85 -25.49 -20.56
CA ALA A 898 -11.85 -26.32 -21.23
C ALA A 898 -11.77 -27.79 -20.79
N VAL A 899 -12.92 -28.49 -20.75
CA VAL A 899 -12.99 -29.91 -20.43
C VAL A 899 -14.23 -30.57 -21.07
N PHE A 900 -14.09 -31.80 -21.57
CA PHE A 900 -15.22 -32.57 -22.09
C PHE A 900 -15.95 -33.32 -20.97
N SER A 901 -17.27 -33.49 -21.08
CA SER A 901 -18.03 -34.41 -20.22
C SER A 901 -17.47 -35.84 -20.33
N HIS A 902 -17.73 -36.67 -19.31
CA HIS A 902 -17.18 -38.03 -19.25
C HIS A 902 -17.63 -38.91 -20.44
N ASP A 903 -18.83 -38.66 -20.98
CA ASP A 903 -19.36 -39.34 -22.16
C ASP A 903 -18.94 -38.70 -23.50
N GLY A 904 -18.23 -37.56 -23.46
CA GLY A 904 -17.76 -36.80 -24.61
C GLY A 904 -18.85 -36.04 -25.38
N THR A 905 -20.07 -35.94 -24.84
CA THR A 905 -21.20 -35.30 -25.53
C THR A 905 -21.28 -33.80 -25.33
N ARG A 906 -20.53 -33.24 -24.37
CA ARG A 906 -20.51 -31.80 -24.06
C ARG A 906 -19.08 -31.29 -23.85
N LEU A 907 -18.85 -30.04 -24.19
CA LEU A 907 -17.66 -29.26 -23.86
C LEU A 907 -18.03 -28.19 -22.85
N PHE A 908 -17.33 -28.15 -21.72
CA PHE A 908 -17.40 -27.06 -20.75
C PHE A 908 -16.24 -26.12 -21.03
N ALA A 909 -16.54 -24.86 -21.33
CA ALA A 909 -15.55 -23.86 -21.70
C ALA A 909 -15.68 -22.64 -20.78
N ASN A 910 -14.58 -22.29 -20.12
CA ASN A 910 -14.50 -21.21 -19.14
C ASN A 910 -13.64 -20.06 -19.67
N SER A 911 -14.14 -18.85 -19.46
CA SER A 911 -13.46 -17.59 -19.76
C SER A 911 -13.45 -16.70 -18.52
N CYS A 912 -12.49 -15.78 -18.38
CA CYS A 912 -12.33 -15.00 -17.15
C CYS A 912 -11.94 -13.54 -17.38
N HIS A 913 -12.18 -12.72 -16.35
CA HIS A 913 -11.67 -11.36 -16.22
C HIS A 913 -11.38 -11.09 -14.73
N LEU A 914 -10.13 -10.72 -14.41
CA LEU A 914 -9.64 -10.61 -13.03
C LEU A 914 -9.89 -11.91 -12.24
N TYR A 915 -10.55 -11.86 -11.09
CA TYR A 915 -10.84 -13.03 -10.25
C TYR A 915 -12.17 -13.72 -10.58
N TRP A 916 -12.89 -13.22 -11.59
CA TRP A 916 -14.20 -13.75 -12.00
C TRP A 916 -14.06 -14.62 -13.25
N GLY A 917 -14.87 -15.66 -13.36
CA GLY A 917 -14.94 -16.51 -14.55
C GLY A 917 -16.36 -16.95 -14.89
N SER A 918 -16.62 -17.15 -16.17
CA SER A 918 -17.90 -17.59 -16.71
C SER A 918 -17.74 -18.88 -17.51
N THR A 919 -18.56 -19.88 -17.22
CA THR A 919 -18.53 -21.21 -17.83
C THR A 919 -19.77 -21.46 -18.66
N CYS A 920 -19.59 -21.85 -19.93
CA CYS A 920 -20.66 -22.36 -20.78
C CYS A 920 -20.58 -23.89 -20.94
N SER A 921 -21.70 -24.52 -21.31
CA SER A 921 -21.76 -25.94 -21.71
C SER A 921 -22.29 -26.08 -23.12
N ILE A 922 -21.47 -26.63 -23.99
CA ILE A 922 -21.68 -26.69 -25.44
C ILE A 922 -21.93 -28.16 -25.84
N PRO A 923 -23.08 -28.49 -26.44
CA PRO A 923 -23.35 -29.83 -26.97
C PRO A 923 -22.47 -30.15 -28.19
N ILE A 924 -21.88 -31.35 -28.22
CA ILE A 924 -21.03 -31.83 -29.31
C ILE A 924 -21.84 -32.73 -30.26
N GLY A 925 -21.92 -32.35 -31.53
CA GLY A 925 -22.55 -33.16 -32.59
C GLY A 925 -24.03 -32.87 -32.91
N ALA A 926 -24.66 -31.88 -32.27
CA ALA A 926 -25.95 -31.34 -32.71
C ALA A 926 -25.73 -30.24 -33.76
N ALA A 927 -26.58 -30.15 -34.79
CA ALA A 927 -26.56 -28.99 -35.68
C ALA A 927 -26.86 -27.73 -34.83
N PRO A 928 -26.08 -26.64 -34.96
CA PRO A 928 -26.37 -25.43 -34.22
C PRO A 928 -27.81 -25.02 -34.54
N PRO A 929 -28.71 -24.84 -33.55
CA PRO A 929 -29.93 -24.09 -33.80
C PRO A 929 -29.55 -22.71 -34.35
N GLU A 930 -30.45 -22.03 -35.05
CA GLU A 930 -30.29 -20.64 -35.49
C GLU A 930 -30.22 -19.64 -34.30
N ALA A 931 -29.72 -20.06 -33.13
CA ALA A 931 -29.38 -19.25 -31.99
C ALA A 931 -27.97 -18.70 -32.22
N THR A 932 -27.82 -17.39 -32.18
CA THR A 932 -26.53 -16.70 -32.15
C THR A 932 -25.81 -17.01 -30.83
N ASP A 933 -24.48 -17.01 -30.79
CA ASP A 933 -23.70 -17.22 -29.55
C ASP A 933 -24.16 -16.29 -28.39
N GLU A 934 -24.78 -15.14 -28.72
CA GLU A 934 -25.46 -14.21 -27.81
C GLU A 934 -26.58 -14.83 -26.93
N ASP A 935 -27.13 -16.01 -27.27
CA ASP A 935 -28.22 -16.65 -26.52
C ASP A 935 -27.75 -17.75 -25.53
N THR A 936 -26.44 -18.03 -25.43
CA THR A 936 -25.92 -19.10 -24.56
C THR A 936 -25.85 -18.64 -23.11
N GLN A 937 -26.83 -19.06 -22.28
CA GLN A 937 -26.79 -18.75 -20.85
C GLN A 937 -25.60 -19.42 -20.15
N PRO A 938 -24.86 -18.68 -19.30
CA PRO A 938 -23.79 -19.24 -18.50
C PRO A 938 -24.33 -20.28 -17.50
N LEU A 939 -23.58 -21.36 -17.32
CA LEU A 939 -23.82 -22.31 -16.22
C LEU A 939 -23.39 -21.74 -14.87
N ASP A 940 -22.34 -20.94 -14.89
CA ASP A 940 -21.76 -20.28 -13.73
C ASP A 940 -21.05 -19.00 -14.19
N GLU A 941 -21.18 -17.91 -13.45
CA GLU A 941 -20.60 -16.58 -13.75
C GLU A 941 -19.58 -16.12 -12.70
N ARG A 942 -19.11 -17.03 -11.85
CA ARG A 942 -18.26 -16.67 -10.69
C ARG A 942 -16.92 -17.37 -10.73
N CYS A 943 -16.94 -18.67 -10.99
CA CYS A 943 -15.79 -19.53 -10.88
C CYS A 943 -14.81 -19.25 -12.02
N ARG A 944 -13.69 -18.61 -11.69
CA ARG A 944 -12.50 -18.68 -12.52
C ARG A 944 -11.87 -20.07 -12.37
N VAL A 945 -12.07 -20.93 -13.36
CA VAL A 945 -11.70 -22.36 -13.30
C VAL A 945 -10.25 -22.55 -13.72
N TYR A 946 -9.49 -23.30 -12.92
CA TYR A 946 -8.07 -23.62 -13.17
C TYR A 946 -7.79 -25.12 -13.32
N ALA A 947 -8.71 -25.97 -12.87
CA ALA A 947 -8.57 -27.41 -12.95
C ALA A 947 -9.93 -28.08 -13.05
N SER A 948 -9.97 -29.28 -13.64
CA SER A 948 -11.21 -30.04 -13.75
C SER A 948 -10.96 -31.53 -13.84
N VAL A 949 -11.95 -32.31 -13.41
CA VAL A 949 -12.02 -33.76 -13.66
C VAL A 949 -13.46 -34.17 -13.93
N THR A 950 -13.66 -35.19 -14.77
CA THR A 950 -14.99 -35.69 -15.12
C THR A 950 -15.15 -37.17 -14.79
N LEU A 951 -16.27 -37.50 -14.16
CA LEU A 951 -16.73 -38.84 -13.83
C LEU A 951 -18.10 -39.08 -14.46
N PRO A 952 -18.60 -40.33 -14.55
CA PRO A 952 -19.94 -40.59 -15.08
C PRO A 952 -21.02 -39.74 -14.37
N GLY A 953 -21.67 -38.83 -15.10
CA GLY A 953 -22.72 -37.95 -14.58
C GLY A 953 -22.24 -36.75 -13.76
N LEU A 954 -20.93 -36.48 -13.72
CA LEU A 954 -20.33 -35.48 -12.82
C LEU A 954 -19.15 -34.76 -13.47
N VAL A 955 -19.19 -33.43 -13.45
CA VAL A 955 -18.06 -32.56 -13.78
C VAL A 955 -17.65 -31.82 -12.51
N ILE A 956 -16.37 -31.91 -12.14
CA ILE A 956 -15.82 -31.20 -10.98
C ILE A 956 -14.88 -30.12 -11.50
N LEU A 957 -15.13 -28.87 -11.10
CA LEU A 957 -14.38 -27.68 -11.48
C LEU A 957 -13.71 -27.08 -10.24
N GLY A 958 -12.41 -26.78 -10.32
CA GLY A 958 -11.64 -26.13 -9.26
C GLY A 958 -11.44 -24.65 -9.55
N ASP A 959 -11.79 -23.79 -8.60
CA ASP A 959 -11.79 -22.33 -8.80
C ASP A 959 -10.62 -21.58 -8.13
N ALA A 960 -10.62 -20.25 -8.32
CA ALA A 960 -9.63 -19.33 -7.76
C ALA A 960 -9.70 -19.17 -6.24
N ASP A 961 -10.87 -19.41 -5.64
CA ASP A 961 -11.13 -19.24 -4.21
C ASP A 961 -10.84 -20.52 -3.40
N GLY A 962 -10.46 -21.60 -4.07
CA GLY A 962 -10.06 -22.86 -3.45
C GLY A 962 -11.21 -23.83 -3.20
N TYR A 963 -12.30 -23.67 -3.94
CA TYR A 963 -13.43 -24.59 -3.97
C TYR A 963 -13.36 -25.54 -5.17
N LEU A 964 -13.73 -26.79 -4.89
CA LEU A 964 -14.16 -27.76 -5.88
C LEU A 964 -15.68 -27.67 -6.00
N HIS A 965 -16.19 -27.38 -7.18
CA HIS A 965 -17.61 -27.33 -7.52
C HIS A 965 -17.97 -28.52 -8.38
N ALA A 966 -18.93 -29.32 -7.94
CA ALA A 966 -19.41 -30.44 -8.72
C ALA A 966 -20.78 -30.13 -9.31
N ILE A 967 -20.89 -30.35 -10.61
CA ILE A 967 -22.09 -30.12 -11.41
C ILE A 967 -22.47 -31.38 -12.18
N SER A 968 -23.74 -31.54 -12.53
CA SER A 968 -24.18 -32.60 -13.46
C SER A 968 -23.73 -32.32 -14.89
N ASP A 969 -23.87 -33.29 -15.79
CA ASP A 969 -23.61 -33.09 -17.22
C ASP A 969 -24.52 -32.00 -17.84
N GLU A 970 -25.69 -31.75 -17.24
CA GLU A 970 -26.61 -30.66 -17.59
C GLU A 970 -26.31 -29.34 -16.87
N GLY A 971 -25.26 -29.28 -16.05
CA GLY A 971 -24.83 -28.07 -15.35
C GLY A 971 -25.56 -27.79 -14.03
N GLN A 972 -26.30 -28.74 -13.47
CA GLN A 972 -26.94 -28.58 -12.16
C GLN A 972 -25.89 -28.64 -11.04
N ALA A 973 -25.81 -27.64 -10.17
CA ALA A 973 -24.93 -27.66 -9.00
C ALA A 973 -25.31 -28.79 -8.02
N LEU A 974 -24.34 -29.63 -7.65
CA LEU A 974 -24.54 -30.79 -6.78
C LEU A 974 -23.90 -30.60 -5.40
N TRP A 975 -22.63 -30.19 -5.34
CA TRP A 975 -21.93 -29.92 -4.09
C TRP A 975 -20.71 -29.03 -4.30
N ARG A 976 -20.22 -28.43 -3.21
CA ARG A 976 -18.95 -27.68 -3.16
C ARG A 976 -18.03 -28.19 -2.05
N HIS A 977 -16.72 -28.06 -2.20
CA HIS A 977 -15.73 -28.47 -1.20
C HIS A 977 -14.50 -27.54 -1.20
N HIS A 978 -14.29 -26.79 -0.11
CA HIS A 978 -13.13 -25.92 0.05
C HIS A 978 -11.92 -26.67 0.60
N ILE A 979 -10.76 -26.49 -0.02
CA ILE A 979 -9.49 -27.08 0.45
C ILE A 979 -8.44 -26.01 0.82
N GLY A 980 -8.70 -24.74 0.46
CA GLY A 980 -7.85 -23.58 0.69
C GLY A 980 -6.96 -23.20 -0.50
N SER A 981 -6.94 -21.89 -0.83
CA SER A 981 -6.19 -21.29 -1.95
C SER A 981 -6.62 -21.81 -3.34
N THR A 982 -6.36 -21.03 -4.39
CA THR A 982 -6.67 -21.33 -5.80
C THR A 982 -6.35 -22.78 -6.16
N ILE A 983 -7.35 -23.51 -6.66
CA ILE A 983 -7.17 -24.89 -7.13
C ILE A 983 -6.27 -24.90 -8.36
N SER A 984 -5.38 -25.87 -8.45
CA SER A 984 -4.36 -25.98 -9.52
C SER A 984 -4.33 -27.35 -10.20
N ALA A 985 -4.87 -28.38 -9.56
CA ALA A 985 -5.06 -29.69 -10.17
C ALA A 985 -6.13 -30.50 -9.44
N VAL A 986 -6.83 -31.37 -10.16
CA VAL A 986 -7.75 -32.36 -9.59
C VAL A 986 -7.60 -33.67 -10.37
N ASP A 987 -7.60 -34.80 -9.68
CA ASP A 987 -7.72 -36.14 -10.28
C ASP A 987 -8.61 -37.03 -9.39
N ALA A 988 -9.23 -38.02 -9.99
CA ALA A 988 -10.19 -38.91 -9.33
C ALA A 988 -9.83 -40.38 -9.53
N SER A 989 -10.23 -41.24 -8.60
CA SER A 989 -10.27 -42.68 -8.84
C SER A 989 -11.39 -43.03 -9.85
N PRO A 990 -11.27 -44.11 -10.64
CA PRO A 990 -12.27 -44.46 -11.65
C PRO A 990 -13.69 -44.71 -11.10
N ASP A 991 -13.79 -45.14 -9.84
CA ASP A 991 -15.06 -45.33 -9.14
C ASP A 991 -15.62 -44.04 -8.50
N GLY A 992 -14.84 -42.95 -8.52
CA GLY A 992 -15.20 -41.67 -7.90
C GLY A 992 -15.11 -41.66 -6.37
N GLU A 993 -14.66 -42.75 -5.73
CA GLU A 993 -14.64 -42.85 -4.27
C GLU A 993 -13.49 -42.05 -3.63
N THR A 994 -12.46 -41.72 -4.39
CA THR A 994 -11.32 -40.89 -3.95
C THR A 994 -11.07 -39.75 -4.94
N LEU A 995 -10.90 -38.54 -4.42
CA LEU A 995 -10.43 -37.37 -5.17
C LEU A 995 -9.09 -36.90 -4.59
N TRP A 996 -8.22 -36.44 -5.47
CA TRP A 996 -7.04 -35.68 -5.10
C TRP A 996 -7.15 -34.29 -5.70
N ALA A 997 -6.88 -33.28 -4.88
CA ALA A 997 -6.93 -31.89 -5.31
C ALA A 997 -5.72 -31.13 -4.77
N ALA A 998 -5.23 -30.18 -5.56
CA ALA A 998 -4.06 -29.38 -5.21
C ALA A 998 -4.30 -27.89 -5.40
N SER A 999 -3.54 -27.05 -4.69
CA SER A 999 -3.68 -25.58 -4.73
C SER A 999 -2.35 -24.83 -4.87
N TYR A 1000 -2.45 -23.55 -5.27
CA TYR A 1000 -1.33 -22.61 -5.33
C TYR A 1000 -0.71 -22.35 -3.94
N GLY A 1001 -1.49 -22.50 -2.87
CA GLY A 1001 -1.05 -22.41 -1.48
C GLY A 1001 -0.15 -23.57 -1.01
N GLY A 1002 0.16 -24.53 -1.90
CA GLY A 1002 1.00 -25.67 -1.60
C GLY A 1002 0.28 -26.83 -0.95
N TYR A 1003 -1.03 -26.94 -1.11
CA TYR A 1003 -1.80 -28.07 -0.56
C TYR A 1003 -2.00 -29.15 -1.60
N LEU A 1004 -1.85 -30.41 -1.20
CA LEU A 1004 -2.29 -31.57 -1.95
C LEU A 1004 -3.08 -32.48 -1.02
N VAL A 1005 -4.39 -32.56 -1.24
CA VAL A 1005 -5.34 -33.22 -0.35
C VAL A 1005 -5.89 -34.50 -0.97
N ARG A 1006 -6.10 -35.52 -0.13
CA ARG A 1006 -6.82 -36.75 -0.46
C ARG A 1006 -8.19 -36.72 0.20
N LEU A 1007 -9.21 -36.62 -0.63
CA LEU A 1007 -10.61 -36.61 -0.23
C LEU A 1007 -11.21 -37.99 -0.50
N GLN A 1008 -11.82 -38.60 0.51
CA GLN A 1008 -12.46 -39.91 0.39
C GLN A 1008 -13.95 -39.81 0.68
N ARG A 1009 -14.77 -40.45 -0.15
CA ARG A 1009 -16.22 -40.47 0.04
C ARG A 1009 -16.56 -41.20 1.34
N SER A 1010 -17.51 -40.66 2.09
CA SER A 1010 -17.93 -41.17 3.39
C SER A 1010 -19.44 -41.41 3.42
N GLU A 1011 -19.83 -42.57 3.95
CA GLU A 1011 -21.23 -42.89 4.25
C GLU A 1011 -21.69 -42.28 5.59
N ALA A 1012 -20.77 -41.75 6.40
CA ALA A 1012 -21.06 -41.18 7.72
C ALA A 1012 -21.66 -39.76 7.65
N GLY A 1013 -21.77 -39.18 6.44
CA GLY A 1013 -22.27 -37.83 6.21
C GLY A 1013 -21.17 -36.83 5.91
N MET A 1014 -21.52 -35.54 5.92
CA MET A 1014 -20.60 -34.44 5.65
C MET A 1014 -19.56 -34.29 6.76
N ASP A 1015 -18.33 -33.94 6.40
CA ASP A 1015 -17.28 -33.61 7.37
C ASP A 1015 -17.67 -32.34 8.16
N PRO A 1016 -17.76 -32.40 9.50
CA PRO A 1016 -18.10 -31.23 10.31
C PRO A 1016 -17.00 -30.15 10.33
N TYR A 1017 -15.78 -30.45 9.90
CA TYR A 1017 -14.63 -29.54 9.92
C TYR A 1017 -14.26 -28.94 8.56
N SER A 1018 -14.87 -29.41 7.47
CA SER A 1018 -14.60 -28.92 6.12
C SER A 1018 -15.67 -27.93 5.68
N ILE A 1019 -15.28 -26.81 5.05
CA ILE A 1019 -16.22 -25.87 4.43
C ILE A 1019 -16.73 -26.49 3.12
N SER A 1020 -17.73 -27.37 3.23
CA SER A 1020 -18.22 -28.20 2.11
C SER A 1020 -19.68 -28.58 2.25
N THR A 1021 -20.35 -28.90 1.14
CA THR A 1021 -21.65 -29.60 1.07
C THR A 1021 -21.54 -31.02 0.49
N SER A 1022 -20.32 -31.51 0.26
CA SER A 1022 -20.03 -32.82 -0.33
C SER A 1022 -20.01 -33.95 0.69
N LEU A 1023 -20.06 -35.20 0.22
CA LEU A 1023 -19.87 -36.41 1.02
C LEU A 1023 -18.39 -36.84 1.13
N TYR A 1024 -17.45 -35.99 0.73
CA TYR A 1024 -16.03 -36.28 0.84
C TYR A 1024 -15.46 -35.77 2.16
N MET A 1025 -14.57 -36.56 2.76
CA MET A 1025 -13.81 -36.21 3.94
C MET A 1025 -12.31 -36.18 3.62
N GLU A 1026 -11.59 -35.22 4.18
CA GLU A 1026 -10.13 -35.17 4.06
C GLU A 1026 -9.48 -36.29 4.87
N THR A 1027 -8.74 -37.15 4.19
CA THR A 1027 -8.05 -38.30 4.80
C THR A 1027 -6.54 -38.09 4.92
N ARG A 1028 -5.98 -37.17 4.13
CA ARG A 1028 -4.56 -36.81 4.13
C ARG A 1028 -4.36 -35.46 3.46
N ARG A 1029 -3.40 -34.68 3.94
CA ARG A 1029 -2.91 -33.47 3.27
C ARG A 1029 -1.37 -33.42 3.31
N TRP A 1030 -0.79 -33.07 2.17
CA TRP A 1030 0.60 -32.68 2.04
C TRP A 1030 0.66 -31.17 1.85
N ILE A 1031 1.59 -30.52 2.53
CA ILE A 1031 1.81 -29.07 2.47
C ILE A 1031 3.26 -28.83 2.04
N PHE A 1032 3.44 -28.16 0.91
CA PHE A 1032 4.74 -27.79 0.35
C PHE A 1032 4.93 -26.28 0.44
N TRP A 1033 5.72 -25.84 1.42
CA TRP A 1033 6.07 -24.44 1.64
C TRP A 1033 7.57 -24.20 1.46
N ARG A 1034 7.94 -23.06 0.89
CA ARG A 1034 9.33 -22.77 0.45
C ARG A 1034 10.32 -22.67 1.61
N ASP A 1035 9.85 -22.28 2.79
CA ASP A 1035 10.66 -22.10 3.99
C ASP A 1035 10.61 -23.30 4.96
N GLU A 1036 9.99 -24.41 4.54
CA GLU A 1036 10.05 -25.69 5.25
C GLU A 1036 11.15 -26.58 4.66
N VAL A 1037 11.82 -27.37 5.52
CA VAL A 1037 12.90 -28.29 5.09
C VAL A 1037 12.38 -29.45 4.22
N GLY A 1038 11.11 -29.80 4.36
CA GLY A 1038 10.40 -30.83 3.62
C GLY A 1038 8.90 -30.63 3.74
N PRO A 1039 8.07 -31.47 3.09
CA PRO A 1039 6.64 -31.29 3.16
C PRO A 1039 6.10 -31.56 4.56
N VAL A 1040 5.19 -30.70 5.01
CA VAL A 1040 4.42 -30.92 6.24
C VAL A 1040 3.24 -31.83 5.90
N ARG A 1041 3.07 -32.89 6.68
CA ARG A 1041 1.96 -33.84 6.58
C ARG A 1041 0.90 -33.47 7.60
N TRP A 1042 -0.34 -33.55 7.17
CA TRP A 1042 -1.51 -33.27 7.97
C TRP A 1042 -2.53 -34.38 7.84
#